data_AF-A0A958RV85-F1
#
_entry.id   AF-A0A958RV85-F1
#
_cell.length_a   1.000
_cell.length_b   1.000
_cell.length_c   1.000
_cell.angle_alpha   90.00
_cell.angle_beta   90.00
_cell.angle_gamma   90.00
#
_symmetry.space_group_name_H-M   'P 1'
#
loop_
_entity.id
_entity.type
_entity.pdbx_description
1 polymer ?
#
loop_
_entity_poly.entity_id
_entity_poly.type
_entity_poly.pdbx_seq_one_letter_code
_entity_poly.pdbx_strand_id
1 'polypeptide(L)'
;MGLALLVDSSNDRMDELESFCELIPPDLKCMRFHTASEFLAWIKFIEKTKSDKKAFEEEVARTGEKNLQPPKYEVELDNLKVSVLIVNNQIIGPQNYTLFTKLNDYFKANSFFEEGVSDLPVLFKYKEDLGFDENPYMQPLYENVMFTPFDKNVCLGKIDWAIRKAEAAGDEQLHSEVPPFPIEVLKDVQIERLTELGFRSSSSQSIEVGQLAKYYLGFMDPSGSARDGMYAKCISCVPHPTHDEQFLVGFSFFAINAKQIRKVRAYIEKMSQGDMKFMELPNIELDSGEPPQVVISVVSEDENQGSRIRDYLSSTFSNYEVFSYKNMLDFQLEALPSLLKDSFDPDKFEGETEAEIIFDIDGNLLIKTVPNIDAEKGLLGLSKKQIDRLKSLFLNSVKENERGEILAYWKGNNDKLKTIAIRDDGKTTFLTIVSTLDCEVDGRMRRKLTIRVPTPEEIEAYAQNNLSKASQSRVVFLSQRIASNYDRGYWAELKKRLLSGKDEKLSIMVAGSDAVEEHTKILEYTEFDDYFVEPFDPVYLEKKVKQMYPMIQTAKAMNRFYFDIDTVIQTGVPVTLKRISELSISMEYYRVIEPRKYRRIVMVSEDGQRQEYLIRSIHFEEDEDEEGNKIFINHFNFFCLGDASNQFVRLWLNETYQTITKLEEAAEAKGKS
;
A
#
# COMPACT_ATOMS: atom_id res chain seq x y z
N MET A 1 34.90 -11.23 -35.40
CA MET A 1 34.32 -12.59 -35.41
C MET A 1 34.14 -13.01 -33.98
N GLY A 2 32.97 -12.71 -33.45
CA GLY A 2 32.56 -13.19 -32.13
C GLY A 2 32.32 -14.70 -32.13
N LEU A 3 32.55 -15.33 -30.98
CA LEU A 3 32.36 -16.76 -30.76
C LEU A 3 31.41 -16.96 -29.57
N ALA A 4 30.31 -17.67 -29.83
CA ALA A 4 29.43 -18.22 -28.80
C ALA A 4 29.86 -19.66 -28.50
N LEU A 5 30.15 -19.94 -27.23
CA LEU A 5 30.53 -21.28 -26.77
C LEU A 5 29.29 -21.95 -26.18
N LEU A 6 28.86 -23.07 -26.76
CA LEU A 6 27.66 -23.82 -26.37
C LEU A 6 28.07 -25.13 -25.71
N VAL A 7 27.78 -25.29 -24.42
CA VAL A 7 28.07 -26.51 -23.65
C VAL A 7 26.77 -27.20 -23.27
N ASP A 8 26.38 -28.23 -24.01
CA ASP A 8 25.06 -28.88 -23.87
C ASP A 8 25.07 -30.31 -24.41
N SER A 9 24.39 -31.24 -23.74
CA SER A 9 24.41 -32.67 -24.09
C SER A 9 23.31 -33.04 -25.08
N SER A 10 22.37 -32.12 -25.35
CA SER A 10 21.19 -32.32 -26.19
C SER A 10 21.40 -31.71 -27.58
N ASN A 11 21.45 -32.56 -28.62
CA ASN A 11 21.63 -32.11 -30.02
C ASN A 11 20.48 -31.21 -30.51
N ASP A 12 19.22 -31.66 -30.35
CA ASP A 12 18.06 -30.93 -30.91
C ASP A 12 17.94 -29.49 -30.41
N ARG A 13 18.33 -29.25 -29.15
CA ARG A 13 18.26 -27.91 -28.53
C ARG A 13 19.50 -27.07 -28.80
N MET A 14 20.63 -27.69 -29.12
CA MET A 14 21.82 -26.97 -29.59
C MET A 14 21.62 -26.39 -30.98
N ASP A 15 20.93 -27.11 -31.87
CA ASP A 15 20.59 -26.60 -33.20
C ASP A 15 19.72 -25.34 -33.10
N GLU A 16 18.73 -25.35 -32.20
CA GLU A 16 17.89 -24.18 -31.92
C GLU A 16 18.71 -23.00 -31.38
N LEU A 17 19.57 -23.20 -30.36
CA LEU A 17 20.43 -22.14 -29.81
C LEU A 17 21.45 -21.60 -30.83
N GLU A 18 22.06 -22.47 -31.64
CA GLU A 18 22.96 -22.04 -32.73
C GLU A 18 22.20 -21.16 -33.71
N SER A 19 20.99 -21.57 -34.12
CA SER A 19 20.16 -20.76 -35.00
C SER A 19 19.80 -19.40 -34.42
N PHE A 20 19.65 -19.30 -33.09
CA PHE A 20 19.39 -18.02 -32.43
C PHE A 20 20.65 -17.15 -32.38
N CYS A 21 21.80 -17.71 -32.04
CA CYS A 21 23.08 -17.00 -32.07
C CYS A 21 23.40 -16.45 -33.47
N GLU A 22 23.12 -17.21 -34.53
CA GLU A 22 23.36 -16.79 -35.92
C GLU A 22 22.45 -15.62 -36.38
N LEU A 23 21.35 -15.34 -35.67
CA LEU A 23 20.43 -14.24 -35.99
C LEU A 23 20.82 -12.89 -35.38
N ILE A 24 21.80 -12.85 -34.47
CA ILE A 24 22.07 -11.66 -33.64
C ILE A 24 23.17 -10.78 -34.25
N PRO A 25 24.49 -11.07 -34.14
CA PRO A 25 25.49 -10.49 -35.03
C PRO A 25 25.71 -11.42 -36.24
N PRO A 26 25.75 -10.90 -37.48
CA PRO A 26 25.98 -11.73 -38.67
C PRO A 26 27.34 -12.45 -38.69
N ASP A 27 28.30 -12.02 -37.86
CA ASP A 27 29.62 -12.63 -37.72
C ASP A 27 29.78 -13.53 -36.49
N LEU A 28 28.75 -13.68 -35.64
CA LEU A 28 28.79 -14.57 -34.50
C LEU A 28 28.76 -16.03 -34.95
N LYS A 29 29.68 -16.83 -34.41
CA LYS A 29 29.82 -18.25 -34.76
C LYS A 29 29.69 -19.09 -33.51
N CYS A 30 29.14 -20.29 -33.65
CA CYS A 30 28.91 -21.19 -32.52
C CYS A 30 29.93 -22.31 -32.48
N MET A 31 30.46 -22.60 -31.30
CA MET A 31 31.24 -23.81 -31.05
C MET A 31 30.52 -24.67 -30.03
N ARG A 32 30.34 -25.96 -30.34
CA ARG A 32 29.57 -26.90 -29.53
C ARG A 32 30.48 -27.83 -28.72
N PHE A 33 30.07 -28.11 -27.50
CA PHE A 33 30.68 -29.09 -26.62
C PHE A 33 29.58 -29.90 -25.96
N HIS A 34 29.62 -31.23 -26.08
CA HIS A 34 28.60 -32.12 -25.54
C HIS A 34 28.81 -32.42 -24.06
N THR A 35 30.03 -32.22 -23.58
CA THR A 35 30.42 -32.50 -22.19
C THR A 35 31.34 -31.42 -21.63
N ALA A 36 31.38 -31.31 -20.30
CA ALA A 36 32.37 -30.46 -19.63
C ALA A 36 33.81 -30.84 -19.97
N SER A 37 34.08 -32.15 -20.14
CA SER A 37 35.42 -32.65 -20.47
C SER A 37 35.90 -32.17 -21.83
N GLU A 38 35.03 -32.23 -22.85
CA GLU A 38 35.34 -31.71 -24.20
C GLU A 38 35.65 -30.22 -24.16
N PHE A 39 34.82 -29.44 -23.46
CA PHE A 39 35.04 -28.01 -23.28
C PHE A 39 36.37 -27.71 -22.58
N LEU A 40 36.68 -28.39 -21.47
CA LEU A 40 37.93 -28.20 -20.74
C LEU A 40 39.17 -28.66 -21.53
N ALA A 41 39.05 -29.72 -22.32
CA ALA A 41 40.11 -30.18 -23.20
C ALA A 41 40.40 -29.14 -24.30
N TRP A 42 39.37 -28.52 -24.86
CA TRP A 42 39.52 -27.41 -25.80
C TRP A 42 40.22 -26.19 -25.18
N ILE A 43 39.89 -25.81 -23.94
CA ILE A 43 40.57 -24.72 -23.22
C ILE A 43 42.06 -25.04 -23.03
N LYS A 44 42.39 -26.24 -22.53
CA LYS A 44 43.79 -26.69 -22.35
C LYS A 44 44.56 -26.74 -23.66
N PHE A 45 43.86 -27.05 -24.75
CA PHE A 45 44.44 -27.04 -26.07
C PHE A 45 44.85 -25.61 -26.46
N ILE A 46 43.93 -24.64 -26.39
CA ILE A 46 44.22 -23.24 -26.71
C ILE A 46 45.40 -22.72 -25.88
N GLU A 47 45.47 -23.12 -24.60
CA GLU A 47 46.56 -22.77 -23.70
C GLU A 47 47.92 -23.31 -24.16
N LYS A 48 47.97 -24.54 -24.66
CA LYS A 48 49.22 -25.19 -25.07
C LYS A 48 49.72 -24.77 -26.44
N THR A 49 48.81 -24.65 -27.41
CA THR A 49 49.20 -24.58 -28.82
C THR A 49 49.38 -23.17 -29.33
N LYS A 50 48.98 -22.15 -28.56
CA LYS A 50 49.12 -20.73 -28.93
C LYS A 50 48.82 -20.50 -30.41
N SER A 51 47.73 -21.10 -30.90
CA SER A 51 47.22 -20.97 -32.26
C SER A 51 47.65 -21.97 -33.36
N ASP A 52 48.45 -23.03 -33.09
CA ASP A 52 48.86 -23.98 -34.15
C ASP A 52 47.80 -25.09 -34.43
N LYS A 53 47.09 -24.99 -35.57
CA LYS A 53 46.12 -25.98 -36.06
C LYS A 53 46.73 -27.38 -36.26
N LYS A 54 47.98 -27.47 -36.70
CA LYS A 54 48.65 -28.75 -36.91
C LYS A 54 48.94 -29.43 -35.56
N ALA A 55 49.29 -28.63 -34.55
CA ALA A 55 49.43 -29.11 -33.18
C ALA A 55 48.10 -29.62 -32.58
N PHE A 56 46.93 -29.13 -33.05
CA PHE A 56 45.62 -29.69 -32.66
C PHE A 56 45.44 -31.12 -33.17
N GLU A 57 45.61 -31.30 -34.48
CA GLU A 57 45.42 -32.59 -35.13
C GLU A 57 46.41 -33.63 -34.58
N GLU A 58 47.65 -33.22 -34.30
CA GLU A 58 48.68 -34.05 -33.66
C GLU A 58 48.35 -34.37 -32.19
N GLU A 59 47.85 -33.42 -31.39
CA GLU A 59 47.48 -33.66 -30.00
C GLU A 59 46.24 -34.56 -29.87
N VAL A 60 45.21 -34.36 -30.69
CA VAL A 60 44.01 -35.21 -30.71
C VAL A 60 44.36 -36.63 -31.14
N ALA A 61 45.23 -36.77 -32.15
CA ALA A 61 45.76 -38.07 -32.56
C ALA A 61 46.57 -38.75 -31.43
N ARG A 62 47.27 -37.96 -30.60
CA ARG A 62 48.08 -38.45 -29.47
C ARG A 62 47.27 -38.83 -28.23
N THR A 63 46.27 -38.04 -27.84
CA THR A 63 45.45 -38.30 -26.64
C THR A 63 44.44 -39.43 -26.87
N GLY A 64 44.12 -39.73 -28.13
CA GLY A 64 43.12 -40.75 -28.48
C GLY A 64 41.69 -40.32 -28.13
N GLU A 65 41.47 -39.04 -27.81
CA GLU A 65 40.15 -38.46 -27.56
C GLU A 65 39.41 -38.30 -28.89
N LYS A 66 38.89 -39.42 -29.42
CA LYS A 66 38.15 -39.49 -30.70
C LYS A 66 36.90 -38.59 -30.78
N ASN A 67 36.46 -38.03 -29.65
CA ASN A 67 35.27 -37.21 -29.54
C ASN A 67 35.56 -35.70 -29.64
N LEU A 68 36.84 -35.27 -29.58
CA LEU A 68 37.19 -33.88 -29.85
C LEU A 68 37.13 -33.63 -31.35
N GLN A 69 35.99 -33.12 -31.82
CA GLN A 69 35.91 -32.63 -33.18
C GLN A 69 36.68 -31.31 -33.29
N PRO A 70 37.50 -31.11 -34.34
CA PRO A 70 38.05 -29.79 -34.63
C PRO A 70 36.90 -28.78 -34.75
N PRO A 71 37.16 -27.50 -34.41
CA PRO A 71 36.21 -26.43 -34.69
C PRO A 71 35.64 -26.58 -36.11
N LYS A 72 34.32 -26.55 -36.24
CA LYS A 72 33.61 -26.62 -37.54
C LYS A 72 34.06 -25.50 -38.49
N TYR A 73 34.62 -24.43 -37.94
CA TYR A 73 35.11 -23.27 -38.66
C TYR A 73 36.64 -23.22 -38.57
N GLU A 74 37.31 -22.91 -39.68
CA GLU A 74 38.70 -22.49 -39.67
C GLU A 74 38.78 -21.10 -39.03
N VAL A 75 38.75 -21.07 -37.69
CA VAL A 75 38.98 -19.84 -36.94
C VAL A 75 40.49 -19.67 -36.84
N GLU A 76 41.03 -18.62 -37.46
CA GLU A 76 42.36 -18.14 -37.11
C GLU A 76 42.33 -17.75 -35.63
N LEU A 77 42.96 -18.57 -34.79
CA LEU A 77 42.91 -18.45 -33.32
C LEU A 77 43.41 -17.09 -32.83
N ASP A 78 44.26 -16.42 -33.62
CA ASP A 78 44.77 -15.06 -33.36
C ASP A 78 43.67 -13.99 -33.39
N ASN A 79 42.54 -14.26 -34.06
CA ASN A 79 41.38 -13.38 -34.17
C ASN A 79 40.18 -13.87 -33.37
N LEU A 80 40.34 -14.91 -32.54
CA LEU A 80 39.25 -15.50 -31.78
C LEU A 80 38.80 -14.53 -30.68
N LYS A 81 37.52 -14.14 -30.72
CA LYS A 81 36.88 -13.31 -29.71
C LYS A 81 35.70 -14.04 -29.11
N VAL A 82 35.76 -14.41 -27.83
CA VAL A 82 34.66 -15.04 -27.10
C VAL A 82 33.67 -13.96 -26.67
N SER A 83 32.44 -14.06 -27.16
CA SER A 83 31.38 -13.07 -26.88
C SER A 83 30.43 -13.56 -25.79
N VAL A 84 30.11 -14.86 -25.73
CA VAL A 84 29.19 -15.43 -24.74
C VAL A 84 29.46 -16.92 -24.53
N LEU A 85 29.26 -17.40 -23.29
CA LEU A 85 29.28 -18.81 -22.93
C LEU A 85 27.88 -19.24 -22.49
N ILE A 86 27.24 -20.14 -23.25
CA ILE A 86 25.93 -20.71 -22.95
C ILE A 86 26.11 -22.14 -22.45
N VAL A 87 25.62 -22.43 -21.25
CA VAL A 87 25.91 -23.68 -20.55
C VAL A 87 24.63 -24.34 -20.09
N ASN A 88 24.48 -25.63 -20.37
CA ASN A 88 23.46 -26.45 -19.76
C ASN A 88 23.80 -26.71 -18.28
N ASN A 89 22.90 -26.29 -17.40
CA ASN A 89 23.03 -26.42 -15.96
C ASN A 89 23.33 -27.87 -15.49
N GLN A 90 22.86 -28.87 -16.22
CA GLN A 90 23.08 -30.28 -15.89
C GLN A 90 24.54 -30.73 -16.12
N ILE A 91 25.31 -30.00 -16.93
CA ILE A 91 26.70 -30.33 -17.26
C ILE A 91 27.65 -29.54 -16.37
N ILE A 92 27.49 -28.22 -16.35
CA ILE A 92 28.26 -27.33 -15.49
C ILE A 92 27.26 -26.40 -14.81
N GLY A 93 26.92 -26.72 -13.57
CA GLY A 93 25.98 -25.94 -12.77
C GLY A 93 26.62 -24.72 -12.09
N PRO A 94 25.81 -23.86 -11.45
CA PRO A 94 26.22 -22.60 -10.83
C PRO A 94 27.22 -22.76 -9.69
N GLN A 95 27.26 -23.94 -9.05
CA GLN A 95 28.25 -24.29 -8.02
C GLN A 95 29.71 -24.23 -8.52
N ASN A 96 29.91 -24.24 -9.84
CA ASN A 96 31.24 -24.15 -10.46
C ASN A 96 31.68 -22.70 -10.69
N TYR A 97 31.22 -21.74 -9.87
CA TYR A 97 31.58 -20.33 -10.03
C TYR A 97 33.10 -20.10 -10.11
N THR A 98 33.89 -20.80 -9.30
CA THR A 98 35.36 -20.73 -9.34
C THR A 98 35.96 -21.19 -10.68
N LEU A 99 35.30 -22.08 -11.41
CA LEU A 99 35.73 -22.45 -12.76
C LEU A 99 35.50 -21.29 -13.72
N PHE A 100 34.32 -20.67 -13.67
CA PHE A 100 34.00 -19.53 -14.54
C PHE A 100 34.87 -18.31 -14.27
N THR A 101 35.24 -18.03 -13.02
CA THR A 101 36.20 -16.96 -12.71
C THR A 101 37.57 -17.25 -13.30
N LYS A 102 38.07 -18.50 -13.19
CA LYS A 102 39.35 -18.90 -13.80
C LYS A 102 39.32 -18.81 -15.32
N LEU A 103 38.21 -19.20 -15.95
CA LEU A 103 38.02 -19.08 -17.40
C LEU A 103 37.98 -17.63 -17.84
N ASN A 104 37.28 -16.77 -17.09
CA ASN A 104 37.24 -15.33 -17.32
C ASN A 104 38.65 -14.73 -17.26
N ASP A 105 39.42 -15.02 -16.21
CA ASP A 105 40.78 -14.52 -16.04
C ASP A 105 41.71 -15.02 -17.16
N TYR A 106 41.58 -16.29 -17.53
CA TYR A 106 42.30 -16.88 -18.65
C TYR A 106 41.99 -16.17 -19.98
N PHE A 107 40.70 -15.92 -20.28
CA PHE A 107 40.30 -15.22 -21.49
C PHE A 107 40.76 -13.76 -21.54
N LYS A 108 40.76 -13.05 -20.39
CA LYS A 108 41.35 -11.71 -20.29
C LYS A 108 42.85 -11.71 -20.55
N ALA A 109 43.58 -12.63 -19.92
CA ALA A 109 45.04 -12.70 -20.03
C ALA A 109 45.52 -12.98 -21.46
N ASN A 110 44.67 -13.61 -22.28
CA ASN A 110 44.96 -13.95 -23.67
C ASN A 110 44.23 -13.05 -24.68
N SER A 111 43.61 -11.95 -24.25
CA SER A 111 42.91 -11.00 -25.13
C SER A 111 41.81 -11.64 -25.99
N PHE A 112 41.13 -12.66 -25.47
CA PHE A 112 40.00 -13.31 -26.16
C PHE A 112 38.70 -12.50 -26.07
N PHE A 113 38.69 -11.33 -25.46
CA PHE A 113 37.53 -10.43 -25.47
C PHE A 113 37.67 -9.32 -26.52
N GLU A 114 36.54 -8.83 -26.99
CA GLU A 114 36.48 -7.60 -27.78
C GLU A 114 36.89 -6.39 -26.93
N GLU A 115 37.31 -5.31 -27.59
CA GLU A 115 37.67 -4.08 -26.90
C GLU A 115 36.45 -3.53 -26.14
N GLY A 116 36.63 -3.13 -24.88
CA GLY A 116 35.54 -2.70 -23.99
C GLY A 116 34.84 -3.82 -23.23
N VAL A 117 34.97 -5.09 -23.63
CA VAL A 117 34.34 -6.22 -22.93
C VAL A 117 35.20 -6.65 -21.74
N SER A 118 34.75 -6.31 -20.54
CA SER A 118 35.51 -6.52 -19.30
C SER A 118 35.42 -7.92 -18.68
N ASP A 119 34.49 -8.78 -19.09
CA ASP A 119 34.18 -10.08 -18.47
C ASP A 119 33.48 -11.02 -19.46
N LEU A 120 33.61 -12.34 -19.28
CA LEU A 120 32.89 -13.38 -20.01
C LEU A 120 31.40 -13.44 -19.58
N PRO A 121 30.47 -13.14 -20.49
CA PRO A 121 29.03 -13.31 -20.24
C PRO A 121 28.67 -14.81 -20.17
N VAL A 122 28.08 -15.27 -19.05
CA VAL A 122 27.62 -16.67 -18.91
C VAL A 122 26.10 -16.73 -18.85
N LEU A 123 25.48 -17.48 -19.77
CA LEU A 123 24.05 -17.78 -19.78
C LEU A 123 23.82 -19.25 -19.44
N PHE A 124 22.91 -19.53 -18.51
CA PHE A 124 22.53 -20.90 -18.20
C PHE A 124 21.27 -21.31 -18.96
N LYS A 125 21.31 -22.51 -19.54
CA LYS A 125 20.11 -23.22 -19.98
C LYS A 125 19.61 -24.10 -18.84
N TYR A 126 18.36 -23.93 -18.46
CA TYR A 126 17.68 -24.70 -17.42
C TYR A 126 16.39 -25.35 -17.96
N LYS A 127 16.02 -26.50 -17.43
CA LYS A 127 14.72 -27.13 -17.73
C LYS A 127 13.75 -26.74 -16.63
N GLU A 128 12.74 -25.95 -16.96
CA GLU A 128 11.81 -25.39 -15.96
C GLU A 128 11.21 -26.50 -15.09
N ASP A 129 11.33 -26.31 -13.77
CA ASP A 129 10.77 -27.17 -12.74
C ASP A 129 10.25 -26.32 -11.58
N LEU A 130 9.39 -26.90 -10.74
CA LEU A 130 8.75 -26.20 -9.62
C LEU A 130 9.71 -25.90 -8.46
N GLY A 131 10.97 -26.32 -8.53
CA GLY A 131 11.95 -26.24 -7.45
C GLY A 131 13.17 -25.40 -7.81
N PHE A 132 13.09 -24.58 -8.86
CA PHE A 132 14.19 -23.72 -9.26
C PHE A 132 14.56 -22.74 -8.14
N ASP A 133 15.83 -22.77 -7.73
CA ASP A 133 16.42 -21.81 -6.79
C ASP A 133 17.35 -20.88 -7.56
N GLU A 134 16.99 -19.60 -7.60
CA GLU A 134 17.75 -18.56 -8.28
C GLU A 134 19.06 -18.19 -7.56
N ASN A 135 19.19 -18.43 -6.25
CA ASN A 135 20.28 -17.88 -5.44
C ASN A 135 21.68 -18.31 -5.94
N PRO A 136 21.92 -19.58 -6.31
CA PRO A 136 23.20 -20.01 -6.88
C PRO A 136 23.57 -19.27 -8.18
N TYR A 137 22.58 -18.76 -8.91
CA TYR A 137 22.77 -18.07 -10.18
C TYR A 137 23.00 -16.55 -10.02
N MET A 138 22.86 -16.00 -8.82
CA MET A 138 23.03 -14.57 -8.56
C MET A 138 24.51 -14.17 -8.39
N GLN A 139 25.38 -14.65 -9.30
CA GLN A 139 26.82 -14.38 -9.26
C GLN A 139 27.22 -13.30 -10.27
N PRO A 140 28.29 -12.52 -10.02
CA PRO A 140 28.70 -11.42 -10.90
C PRO A 140 28.92 -11.77 -12.38
N LEU A 141 29.38 -12.98 -12.70
CA LEU A 141 29.63 -13.42 -14.09
C LEU A 141 28.41 -14.04 -14.77
N TYR A 142 27.35 -14.32 -14.02
CA TYR A 142 26.17 -14.99 -14.53
C TYR A 142 25.18 -13.94 -15.01
N GLU A 143 24.97 -13.91 -16.32
CA GLU A 143 24.17 -12.87 -16.96
C GLU A 143 22.67 -13.16 -16.86
N ASN A 144 22.26 -14.41 -17.14
CA ASN A 144 20.86 -14.83 -17.04
C ASN A 144 20.71 -16.36 -17.02
N VAL A 145 19.50 -16.81 -16.70
CA VAL A 145 19.03 -18.19 -16.88
C VAL A 145 17.91 -18.19 -17.90
N MET A 146 18.00 -19.09 -18.87
CA MET A 146 17.04 -19.31 -19.94
C MET A 146 16.36 -20.66 -19.72
N PHE A 147 15.04 -20.62 -19.57
CA PHE A 147 14.23 -21.82 -19.40
C PHE A 147 13.89 -22.46 -20.74
N THR A 148 13.71 -23.78 -20.73
CA THR A 148 13.30 -24.55 -21.90
C THR A 148 11.88 -25.10 -21.71
N PRO A 149 11.02 -25.09 -22.74
CA PRO A 149 11.28 -24.65 -24.13
C PRO A 149 11.56 -23.14 -24.23
N PHE A 150 12.36 -22.74 -25.22
CA PHE A 150 12.73 -21.35 -25.37
C PHE A 150 11.60 -20.55 -26.01
N ASP A 151 11.24 -19.43 -25.41
CA ASP A 151 10.60 -18.36 -26.16
C ASP A 151 11.66 -17.72 -27.06
N LYS A 152 11.46 -17.79 -28.38
CA LYS A 152 12.43 -17.34 -29.38
C LYS A 152 12.84 -15.87 -29.16
N ASN A 153 11.87 -14.98 -28.93
CA ASN A 153 12.15 -13.55 -28.83
C ASN A 153 12.90 -13.23 -27.54
N VAL A 154 12.47 -13.82 -26.42
CA VAL A 154 13.15 -13.64 -25.13
C VAL A 154 14.56 -14.24 -25.16
N CYS A 155 14.74 -15.41 -25.77
CA CYS A 155 16.04 -16.04 -25.88
C CYS A 155 17.00 -15.23 -26.75
N LEU A 156 16.54 -14.78 -27.93
CA LEU A 156 17.32 -13.89 -28.81
C LEU A 156 17.73 -12.60 -28.07
N GLY A 157 16.78 -11.96 -27.40
CA GLY A 157 17.03 -10.74 -26.64
C GLY A 157 18.03 -10.94 -25.50
N LYS A 158 17.95 -12.06 -24.76
CA LYS A 158 18.91 -12.38 -23.69
C LYS A 158 20.32 -12.64 -24.22
N ILE A 159 20.45 -13.32 -25.37
CA ILE A 159 21.76 -13.57 -26.01
C ILE A 159 22.33 -12.26 -26.55
N ASP A 160 21.53 -11.45 -27.25
CA ASP A 160 21.97 -10.16 -27.79
C ASP A 160 22.43 -9.23 -26.67
N TRP A 161 21.65 -9.18 -25.59
CA TRP A 161 21.98 -8.39 -24.42
C TRP A 161 23.28 -8.85 -23.75
N ALA A 162 23.49 -10.17 -23.61
CA ALA A 162 24.72 -10.72 -23.04
C ALA A 162 25.96 -10.37 -23.88
N ILE A 163 25.82 -10.35 -25.21
CA ILE A 163 26.91 -10.02 -26.15
C ILE A 163 27.21 -8.52 -26.14
N ARG A 164 26.19 -7.68 -26.30
CA ARG A 164 26.35 -6.22 -26.47
C ARG A 164 26.55 -5.45 -25.17
N LYS A 165 26.34 -6.09 -24.01
CA LYS A 165 26.47 -5.51 -22.67
C LYS A 165 25.85 -4.11 -22.57
N ALA A 166 24.52 -4.04 -22.55
CA ALA A 166 23.72 -2.86 -22.20
C ALA A 166 23.82 -1.60 -23.08
N GLU A 167 25.01 -1.22 -23.55
CA GLU A 167 25.26 0.06 -24.24
C GLU A 167 24.58 0.15 -25.62
N ALA A 168 24.06 -0.97 -26.16
CA ALA A 168 23.54 -1.04 -27.52
C ALA A 168 22.21 -1.80 -27.71
N ALA A 169 21.48 -2.15 -26.65
CA ALA A 169 20.06 -2.50 -26.81
C ALA A 169 19.28 -1.18 -26.95
N GLY A 170 19.47 -0.52 -28.08
CA GLY A 170 18.93 0.80 -28.36
C GLY A 170 17.43 0.86 -28.13
N ASP A 171 17.01 2.02 -27.64
CA ASP A 171 15.64 2.50 -27.43
C ASP A 171 14.67 2.32 -28.61
N GLU A 172 15.12 1.78 -29.75
CA GLU A 172 14.42 1.88 -31.02
C GLU A 172 13.44 0.74 -31.33
N GLN A 173 13.38 -0.34 -30.55
CA GLN A 173 12.60 -1.54 -30.93
C GLN A 173 11.47 -1.97 -29.99
N LEU A 174 11.28 -1.34 -28.83
CA LEU A 174 10.25 -1.77 -27.88
C LEU A 174 9.47 -0.54 -27.41
N HIS A 175 8.16 -0.52 -27.70
CA HIS A 175 7.25 0.54 -27.28
C HIS A 175 7.42 0.82 -25.79
N SER A 176 7.89 2.00 -25.40
CA SER A 176 7.98 2.39 -24.00
C SER A 176 6.89 3.40 -23.69
N GLU A 177 5.92 3.00 -22.87
CA GLU A 177 4.94 3.90 -22.29
C GLU A 177 5.00 3.79 -20.76
N VAL A 178 4.73 4.89 -20.05
CA VAL A 178 4.72 4.95 -18.59
C VAL A 178 3.43 4.29 -18.09
N PRO A 179 3.49 3.12 -17.44
CA PRO A 179 2.31 2.40 -16.98
C PRO A 179 1.56 3.16 -15.87
N PRO A 180 0.22 3.07 -15.82
CA PRO A 180 -0.54 3.63 -14.70
C PRO A 180 -0.47 2.74 -13.45
N PHE A 181 0.02 1.49 -13.58
CA PHE A 181 0.03 0.52 -12.50
C PHE A 181 1.31 0.61 -11.65
N PRO A 182 1.19 0.53 -10.31
CA PRO A 182 2.34 0.61 -9.43
C PRO A 182 3.21 -0.64 -9.55
N ILE A 183 4.52 -0.44 -9.74
CA ILE A 183 5.54 -1.46 -9.48
C ILE A 183 6.21 -1.12 -8.15
N GLU A 184 6.51 -2.15 -7.38
CA GLU A 184 7.19 -2.02 -6.09
C GLU A 184 8.53 -2.73 -6.13
N VAL A 185 9.60 -2.04 -5.73
CA VAL A 185 10.92 -2.64 -5.51
C VAL A 185 11.00 -3.15 -4.09
N LEU A 186 11.31 -4.44 -3.95
CA LEU A 186 11.43 -5.08 -2.65
C LEU A 186 12.82 -4.81 -2.05
N LYS A 187 12.82 -4.38 -0.79
CA LYS A 187 14.01 -4.20 0.04
C LYS A 187 13.92 -5.11 1.26
N ASP A 188 15.00 -5.79 1.57
CA ASP A 188 15.09 -6.62 2.77
C ASP A 188 15.09 -5.75 4.04
N VAL A 189 14.34 -6.19 5.04
CA VAL A 189 14.19 -5.55 6.35
C VAL A 189 14.37 -6.62 7.41
N GLN A 190 15.36 -6.42 8.27
CA GLN A 190 15.61 -7.28 9.41
C GLN A 190 14.57 -7.00 10.51
N ILE A 191 13.78 -8.01 10.87
CA ILE A 191 12.90 -7.95 12.03
C ILE A 191 13.66 -8.48 13.24
N GLU A 192 13.45 -7.83 14.37
CA GLU A 192 13.98 -8.24 15.68
C GLU A 192 12.87 -8.74 16.62
N ARG A 193 11.63 -8.26 16.42
CA ARG A 193 10.48 -8.65 17.23
C ARG A 193 9.20 -8.60 16.43
N LEU A 194 8.38 -9.64 16.55
CA LEU A 194 7.04 -9.70 15.96
C LEU A 194 5.98 -9.79 17.06
N THR A 195 4.86 -9.10 16.86
CA THR A 195 3.66 -9.14 17.70
C THR A 195 2.42 -9.19 16.82
N GLU A 196 1.25 -9.49 17.39
CA GLU A 196 0.00 -9.45 16.61
C GLU A 196 -0.42 -8.04 16.16
N LEU A 197 0.19 -6.99 16.73
CA LEU A 197 -0.14 -5.58 16.44
C LEU A 197 0.86 -4.90 15.49
N GLY A 198 1.96 -5.58 15.16
CA GLY A 198 3.06 -5.01 14.40
C GLY A 198 4.40 -5.65 14.78
N PHE A 199 5.50 -5.03 14.38
CA PHE A 199 6.85 -5.57 14.55
C PHE A 199 7.88 -4.47 14.87
N ARG A 200 9.10 -4.88 15.23
CA ARG A 200 10.26 -4.00 15.31
C ARG A 200 11.32 -4.47 14.34
N SER A 201 12.00 -3.51 13.73
CA SER A 201 13.09 -3.76 12.79
C SER A 201 14.27 -2.84 13.08
N SER A 202 15.46 -3.26 12.65
CA SER A 202 16.62 -2.37 12.55
C SER A 202 16.65 -1.69 11.18
N SER A 203 17.07 -0.43 11.17
CA SER A 203 17.25 0.36 9.96
C SER A 203 18.53 1.17 10.06
N SER A 204 19.29 1.26 8.97
CA SER A 204 20.46 2.16 8.88
C SER A 204 20.05 3.63 8.71
N GLN A 205 18.76 3.90 8.52
CA GLN A 205 18.22 5.25 8.33
C GLN A 205 17.04 5.47 9.26
N SER A 206 16.90 6.70 9.77
CA SER A 206 15.72 7.09 10.53
C SER A 206 14.49 7.06 9.62
N ILE A 207 13.37 6.56 10.17
CA ILE A 207 12.08 6.50 9.50
C ILE A 207 11.14 7.44 10.26
N GLU A 208 10.44 8.31 9.54
CA GLU A 208 9.56 9.30 10.16
C GLU A 208 8.38 8.61 10.87
N VAL A 209 8.07 9.04 12.09
CA VAL A 209 6.91 8.52 12.81
C VAL A 209 5.64 8.94 12.07
N GLY A 210 4.77 7.98 11.79
CA GLY A 210 3.59 8.16 10.96
C GLY A 210 3.79 7.72 9.51
N GLN A 211 5.02 7.48 9.06
CA GLN A 211 5.27 6.97 7.71
C GLN A 211 4.63 5.59 7.53
N LEU A 212 3.84 5.44 6.47
CA LEU A 212 3.20 4.19 6.09
C LEU A 212 4.04 3.49 5.03
N ALA A 213 4.29 2.20 5.21
CA ALA A 213 4.98 1.37 4.23
C ALA A 213 4.30 0.00 4.09
N LYS A 214 4.52 -0.64 2.94
CA LYS A 214 4.01 -1.97 2.65
C LYS A 214 5.10 -3.01 2.89
N TYR A 215 4.72 -4.13 3.46
CA TYR A 215 5.59 -5.21 3.89
C TYR A 215 5.08 -6.57 3.41
N TYR A 216 5.99 -7.39 2.92
CA TYR A 216 5.78 -8.75 2.47
C TYR A 216 6.41 -9.69 3.48
N LEU A 217 5.55 -10.40 4.19
CA LEU A 217 5.95 -11.38 5.22
C LEU A 217 5.95 -12.77 4.57
N GLY A 218 7.13 -13.36 4.36
CA GLY A 218 7.25 -14.66 3.67
C GLY A 218 6.41 -15.78 4.28
N PHE A 219 6.15 -15.74 5.59
CA PHE A 219 5.28 -16.72 6.26
C PHE A 219 3.78 -16.56 5.94
N MET A 220 3.35 -15.43 5.39
CA MET A 220 1.96 -15.22 4.99
C MET A 220 1.63 -15.78 3.62
N ASP A 221 2.66 -15.97 2.79
CA ASP A 221 2.55 -16.56 1.47
C ASP A 221 3.66 -17.62 1.29
N PRO A 222 3.47 -18.83 1.85
CA PRO A 222 4.44 -19.92 1.71
C PRO A 222 4.64 -20.35 0.26
N SER A 223 3.72 -20.02 -0.64
CA SER A 223 3.83 -20.26 -2.08
C SER A 223 4.78 -19.28 -2.78
N GLY A 224 5.28 -18.26 -2.09
CA GLY A 224 6.20 -17.27 -2.66
C GLY A 224 5.57 -16.37 -3.72
N SER A 225 4.23 -16.31 -3.81
CA SER A 225 3.53 -15.56 -4.85
C SER A 225 3.39 -14.05 -4.55
N ALA A 226 4.02 -13.54 -3.49
CA ALA A 226 3.92 -12.15 -3.01
C ALA A 226 2.47 -11.60 -2.93
N ARG A 227 1.47 -12.46 -2.74
CA ARG A 227 0.06 -12.08 -2.95
C ARG A 227 -0.51 -11.18 -1.86
N ASP A 228 -0.09 -11.33 -0.61
CA ASP A 228 -0.68 -10.64 0.53
C ASP A 228 0.33 -9.70 1.21
N GLY A 229 0.59 -8.54 0.61
CA GLY A 229 1.30 -7.45 1.30
C GLY A 229 0.47 -6.91 2.47
N MET A 230 1.15 -6.41 3.50
CA MET A 230 0.55 -5.78 4.68
C MET A 230 1.10 -4.38 4.86
N TYR A 231 0.24 -3.44 5.23
CA TYR A 231 0.68 -2.10 5.57
C TYR A 231 1.05 -2.02 7.04
N ALA A 232 2.10 -1.25 7.33
CA ALA A 232 2.46 -0.91 8.69
C ALA A 232 2.92 0.54 8.77
N LYS A 233 2.50 1.21 9.83
CA LYS A 233 2.80 2.61 10.14
C LYS A 233 3.92 2.67 11.17
N CYS A 234 4.94 3.48 10.93
CA CYS A 234 6.00 3.74 11.90
C CYS A 234 5.39 4.44 13.13
N ILE A 235 5.57 3.87 14.32
CA ILE A 235 5.08 4.43 15.59
C ILE A 235 6.21 4.89 16.52
N SER A 236 7.44 4.47 16.25
CA SER A 236 8.63 4.88 16.99
C SER A 236 9.87 4.66 16.15
N CYS A 237 10.80 5.61 16.16
CA CYS A 237 12.13 5.44 15.58
C CYS A 237 13.13 6.05 16.56
N VAL A 238 13.96 5.21 17.18
CA VAL A 238 14.95 5.64 18.18
C VAL A 238 16.31 5.04 17.85
N PRO A 239 17.43 5.62 18.30
CA PRO A 239 18.74 4.99 18.15
C PRO A 239 18.73 3.57 18.70
N HIS A 240 19.35 2.64 17.99
CA HIS A 240 19.35 1.24 18.35
C HIS A 240 20.19 1.02 19.62
N PRO A 241 19.67 0.34 20.67
CA PRO A 241 20.36 0.25 21.96
C PRO A 241 21.63 -0.62 21.93
N THR A 242 21.76 -1.52 20.96
CA THR A 242 22.88 -2.47 20.86
C THR A 242 23.65 -2.40 19.54
N HIS A 243 23.22 -1.57 18.58
CA HIS A 243 23.85 -1.46 17.26
C HIS A 243 24.11 0.01 16.96
N ASP A 244 25.36 0.42 17.14
CA ASP A 244 25.77 1.80 16.84
C ASP A 244 25.42 2.15 15.39
N GLU A 245 25.04 3.40 15.13
CA GLU A 245 24.64 3.92 13.81
C GLU A 245 23.36 3.33 13.19
N GLN A 246 22.63 2.49 13.93
CA GLN A 246 21.33 1.98 13.50
C GLN A 246 20.18 2.59 14.31
N PHE A 247 18.98 2.46 13.79
CA PHE A 247 17.72 2.84 14.43
C PHE A 247 16.90 1.60 14.71
N LEU A 248 16.35 1.51 15.93
CA LEU A 248 15.29 0.58 16.27
C LEU A 248 13.95 1.21 15.91
N VAL A 249 13.31 0.67 14.88
CA VAL A 249 12.06 1.18 14.35
C VAL A 249 10.92 0.26 14.76
N GLY A 250 9.86 0.85 15.33
CA GLY A 250 8.65 0.15 15.73
C GLY A 250 7.54 0.43 14.75
N PHE A 251 6.93 -0.63 14.23
CA PHE A 251 5.83 -0.59 13.29
C PHE A 251 4.55 -1.14 13.91
N SER A 252 3.44 -0.50 13.56
CA SER A 252 2.08 -0.89 13.87
C SER A 252 1.41 -1.34 12.59
N PHE A 253 0.83 -2.54 12.52
CA PHE A 253 0.01 -2.91 11.37
C PHE A 253 -1.12 -1.89 11.16
N PHE A 254 -1.44 -1.65 9.89
CA PHE A 254 -2.42 -0.67 9.43
C PHE A 254 -3.30 -1.33 8.37
N ALA A 255 -4.62 -1.14 8.44
CA ALA A 255 -5.58 -1.74 7.48
C ALA A 255 -5.49 -3.27 7.37
N ILE A 256 -5.03 -3.95 8.41
CA ILE A 256 -4.87 -5.40 8.40
C ILE A 256 -6.24 -6.08 8.52
N ASN A 257 -6.51 -7.05 7.65
CA ASN A 257 -7.77 -7.78 7.68
C ASN A 257 -7.72 -9.00 8.63
N ALA A 258 -8.89 -9.54 8.97
CA ALA A 258 -9.00 -10.68 9.89
C ALA A 258 -8.23 -11.93 9.42
N LYS A 259 -8.14 -12.18 8.11
CA LYS A 259 -7.39 -13.31 7.55
C LYS A 259 -5.88 -13.15 7.78
N GLN A 260 -5.35 -11.96 7.55
CA GLN A 260 -3.95 -11.62 7.80
C GLN A 260 -3.61 -11.69 9.29
N ILE A 261 -4.44 -11.12 10.17
CA ILE A 261 -4.25 -11.22 11.63
C ILE A 261 -4.17 -12.69 12.07
N ARG A 262 -5.06 -13.56 11.56
CA ARG A 262 -5.04 -15.00 11.88
C ARG A 262 -3.74 -15.66 11.42
N LYS A 263 -3.22 -15.33 10.23
CA LYS A 263 -1.93 -15.83 9.75
C LYS A 263 -0.79 -15.39 10.67
N VAL A 264 -0.75 -14.12 11.08
CA VAL A 264 0.26 -13.60 12.01
C VAL A 264 0.19 -14.33 13.35
N ARG A 265 -1.01 -14.48 13.94
CA ARG A 265 -1.19 -15.19 15.22
C ARG A 265 -0.76 -16.66 15.12
N ALA A 266 -1.15 -17.36 14.06
CA ALA A 266 -0.74 -18.75 13.83
C ALA A 266 0.77 -18.88 13.66
N TYR A 267 1.42 -17.91 12.99
CA TYR A 267 2.88 -17.89 12.87
C TYR A 267 3.56 -17.66 14.22
N ILE A 268 3.10 -16.68 15.01
CA ILE A 268 3.61 -16.43 16.37
C ILE A 268 3.45 -17.69 17.22
N GLU A 269 2.28 -18.33 17.23
CA GLU A 269 2.01 -19.57 17.96
C GLU A 269 2.93 -20.72 17.53
N LYS A 270 3.17 -20.88 16.23
CA LYS A 270 4.08 -21.91 15.69
C LYS A 270 5.52 -21.67 16.11
N MET A 271 6.01 -20.44 16.00
CA MET A 271 7.42 -20.09 16.33
C MET A 271 7.69 -20.10 17.83
N SER A 272 6.64 -19.93 18.64
CA SER A 272 6.74 -19.80 20.08
C SER A 272 6.67 -21.10 20.87
N GLN A 273 6.62 -22.26 20.21
CA GLN A 273 6.57 -23.59 20.86
C GLN A 273 7.83 -23.95 21.69
N GLY A 274 8.76 -23.00 21.93
CA GLY A 274 9.94 -23.16 22.79
C GLY A 274 10.20 -22.02 23.79
N ASP A 275 9.92 -20.75 23.45
CA ASP A 275 10.30 -19.57 24.26
C ASP A 275 9.33 -18.39 24.11
N MET A 276 8.02 -18.61 24.32
CA MET A 276 7.05 -17.51 24.26
C MET A 276 7.23 -16.56 25.45
N LYS A 277 7.65 -15.32 25.18
CA LYS A 277 7.71 -14.26 26.20
C LYS A 277 6.38 -13.50 26.21
N PHE A 278 5.88 -13.26 27.41
CA PHE A 278 4.67 -12.49 27.63
C PHE A 278 5.06 -11.06 27.95
N MET A 279 4.48 -10.10 27.23
CA MET A 279 4.46 -8.71 27.67
C MET A 279 3.02 -8.41 28.04
N GLU A 280 2.75 -8.29 29.33
CA GLU A 280 1.49 -7.67 29.75
C GLU A 280 1.49 -6.24 29.21
N LEU A 281 0.40 -5.85 28.56
CA LEU A 281 0.22 -4.44 28.23
C LEU A 281 0.10 -3.71 29.56
N PRO A 282 0.98 -2.75 29.89
CA PRO A 282 1.00 -2.14 31.20
C PRO A 282 -0.38 -1.56 31.50
N ASN A 283 -1.01 -2.06 32.55
CA ASN A 283 -2.06 -1.33 33.22
C ASN A 283 -1.36 -0.23 33.98
N ILE A 284 -1.36 0.98 33.42
CA ILE A 284 -0.91 2.15 34.16
C ILE A 284 -1.96 2.36 35.25
N GLU A 285 -1.62 1.95 36.48
CA GLU A 285 -2.42 2.29 37.66
C GLU A 285 -2.44 3.81 37.77
N LEU A 286 -3.63 4.37 37.70
CA LEU A 286 -3.83 5.81 37.81
C LEU A 286 -3.75 6.18 39.29
N ASP A 287 -2.88 7.14 39.63
CA ASP A 287 -2.74 7.61 41.01
C ASP A 287 -4.11 8.01 41.57
N SER A 288 -4.40 7.45 42.75
CA SER A 288 -5.69 7.38 43.43
C SER A 288 -6.49 8.69 43.41
N GLY A 289 -7.66 8.66 42.77
CA GLY A 289 -8.70 9.68 42.90
C GLY A 289 -9.94 9.34 42.09
N GLU A 290 -9.85 9.43 40.77
CA GLU A 290 -10.91 9.05 39.83
C GLU A 290 -10.24 8.57 38.53
N PRO A 291 -10.63 7.42 37.95
CA PRO A 291 -10.07 7.01 36.68
C PRO A 291 -10.41 8.08 35.63
N PRO A 292 -9.44 8.69 34.91
CA PRO A 292 -9.74 9.54 33.77
C PRO A 292 -10.67 8.78 32.84
N GLN A 293 -11.89 9.28 32.74
CA GLN A 293 -12.90 8.70 31.88
C GLN A 293 -12.48 8.95 30.44
N VAL A 294 -11.93 7.92 29.80
CA VAL A 294 -11.58 7.98 28.39
C VAL A 294 -12.88 7.93 27.61
N VAL A 295 -13.19 9.00 26.89
CA VAL A 295 -14.37 9.03 26.03
C VAL A 295 -14.00 8.54 24.63
N ILE A 296 -14.80 7.60 24.13
CA ILE A 296 -14.71 7.06 22.77
C ILE A 296 -15.96 7.52 22.01
N SER A 297 -15.77 8.18 20.88
CA SER A 297 -16.88 8.55 19.99
C SER A 297 -16.87 7.66 18.75
N VAL A 298 -18.02 7.10 18.40
CA VAL A 298 -18.23 6.29 17.20
C VAL A 298 -19.18 7.05 16.28
N VAL A 299 -18.67 7.54 15.16
CA VAL A 299 -19.43 8.30 14.17
C VAL A 299 -19.64 7.43 12.94
N SER A 300 -20.87 6.96 12.73
CA SER A 300 -21.19 6.05 11.64
C SER A 300 -22.56 6.35 11.05
N GLU A 301 -22.63 6.42 9.73
CA GLU A 301 -23.92 6.49 9.01
C GLU A 301 -24.62 5.12 8.98
N ASP A 302 -23.86 4.02 9.12
CA ASP A 302 -24.40 2.68 9.31
C ASP A 302 -24.63 2.43 10.81
N GLU A 303 -25.90 2.41 11.21
CA GLU A 303 -26.34 2.20 12.59
C GLU A 303 -25.96 0.81 13.12
N ASN A 304 -25.85 -0.21 12.25
CA ASN A 304 -25.42 -1.56 12.65
C ASN A 304 -23.92 -1.59 12.92
N GLN A 305 -23.10 -1.03 12.02
CA GLN A 305 -21.66 -0.90 12.24
C GLN A 305 -21.37 -0.11 13.53
N GLY A 306 -21.97 1.07 13.64
CA GLY A 306 -21.78 1.96 14.80
C GLY A 306 -22.19 1.30 16.11
N SER A 307 -23.34 0.63 16.14
CA SER A 307 -23.80 -0.08 17.35
C SER A 307 -22.91 -1.27 17.69
N ARG A 308 -22.44 -2.05 16.70
CA ARG A 308 -21.51 -3.17 16.95
C ARG A 308 -20.20 -2.71 17.58
N ILE A 309 -19.59 -1.65 17.05
CA ILE A 309 -18.34 -1.08 17.61
C ILE A 309 -18.63 -0.57 19.03
N ARG A 310 -19.70 0.22 19.21
CA ARG A 310 -20.07 0.77 20.52
C ARG A 310 -20.29 -0.33 21.56
N ASP A 311 -21.11 -1.33 21.25
CA ASP A 311 -21.51 -2.37 22.19
C ASP A 311 -20.31 -3.27 22.54
N TYR A 312 -19.46 -3.57 21.56
CA TYR A 312 -18.21 -4.30 21.80
C TYR A 312 -17.27 -3.51 22.72
N LEU A 313 -16.98 -2.25 22.39
CA LEU A 313 -16.11 -1.40 23.21
C LEU A 313 -16.72 -1.10 24.58
N SER A 314 -18.04 -0.99 24.73
CA SER A 314 -18.66 -0.74 26.04
C SER A 314 -18.61 -1.97 26.95
N SER A 315 -18.63 -3.18 26.38
CA SER A 315 -18.61 -4.43 27.15
C SER A 315 -17.19 -4.91 27.53
N THR A 316 -16.17 -4.44 26.82
CA THR A 316 -14.78 -4.92 26.97
C THR A 316 -14.02 -4.20 28.09
N PHE A 317 -14.53 -3.05 28.51
CA PHE A 317 -13.74 -1.92 28.92
C PHE A 317 -14.55 -1.27 30.07
N SER A 318 -14.01 -1.28 31.30
CA SER A 318 -14.63 -0.74 32.53
C SER A 318 -14.53 0.77 32.83
N ASN A 319 -13.53 1.54 32.35
CA ASN A 319 -13.31 2.97 32.71
C ASN A 319 -13.51 3.97 31.54
N TYR A 320 -14.58 3.78 30.76
CA TYR A 320 -14.82 4.46 29.49
C TYR A 320 -16.28 4.81 29.35
N GLU A 321 -16.54 5.79 28.49
CA GLU A 321 -17.86 5.95 27.91
C GLU A 321 -17.76 5.97 26.39
N VAL A 322 -18.62 5.19 25.76
CA VAL A 322 -18.68 5.09 24.30
C VAL A 322 -19.96 5.75 23.83
N PHE A 323 -19.81 6.84 23.07
CA PHE A 323 -20.92 7.55 22.44
C PHE A 323 -21.01 7.17 20.98
N SER A 324 -22.23 7.11 20.45
CA SER A 324 -22.48 6.82 19.04
C SER A 324 -23.25 7.96 18.38
N TYR A 325 -22.73 8.43 17.25
CA TYR A 325 -23.25 9.53 16.45
C TYR A 325 -23.63 9.01 15.06
N LYS A 326 -24.78 9.44 14.54
CA LYS A 326 -25.27 8.98 13.22
C LYS A 326 -24.59 9.68 12.05
N ASN A 327 -23.94 10.81 12.27
CA ASN A 327 -23.26 11.60 11.25
C ASN A 327 -22.21 12.51 11.89
N MET A 328 -21.31 13.03 11.07
CA MET A 328 -20.21 13.89 11.52
C MET A 328 -20.69 15.19 12.16
N LEU A 329 -21.80 15.74 11.67
CA LEU A 329 -22.37 16.96 12.20
C LEU A 329 -22.86 16.79 13.64
N ASP A 330 -23.57 15.69 13.97
CA ASP A 330 -23.96 15.36 15.35
C ASP A 330 -22.76 15.41 16.29
N PHE A 331 -21.69 14.74 15.90
CA PHE A 331 -20.46 14.69 16.68
C PHE A 331 -19.82 16.07 16.83
N GLN A 332 -19.70 16.85 15.75
CA GLN A 332 -19.09 18.19 15.80
C GLN A 332 -19.85 19.16 16.70
N LEU A 333 -21.19 19.12 16.68
CA LEU A 333 -22.01 20.04 17.48
C LEU A 333 -21.82 19.81 18.98
N GLU A 334 -21.66 18.55 19.37
CA GLU A 334 -21.39 18.18 20.77
C GLU A 334 -19.91 18.33 21.16
N ALA A 335 -18.99 17.97 20.25
CA ALA A 335 -17.56 17.92 20.56
C ALA A 335 -16.88 19.29 20.42
N LEU A 336 -17.35 20.12 19.50
CA LEU A 336 -16.77 21.42 19.15
C LEU A 336 -17.85 22.50 19.07
N PRO A 337 -18.40 22.93 20.21
CA PRO A 337 -19.45 23.95 20.19
C PRO A 337 -19.03 25.29 19.59
N SER A 338 -17.73 25.58 19.48
CA SER A 338 -17.24 26.76 18.76
C SER A 338 -17.56 26.73 17.26
N LEU A 339 -17.66 25.56 16.62
CA LEU A 339 -18.12 25.42 15.23
C LEU A 339 -19.56 25.89 15.05
N LEU A 340 -20.39 25.85 16.10
CA LEU A 340 -21.74 26.40 16.08
C LEU A 340 -21.73 27.90 15.81
N LYS A 341 -20.78 28.62 16.43
CA LYS A 341 -20.66 30.07 16.27
C LYS A 341 -20.20 30.44 14.87
N ASP A 342 -19.22 29.72 14.34
CA ASP A 342 -18.64 30.00 13.01
C ASP A 342 -19.60 29.66 11.86
N SER A 343 -20.47 28.66 12.05
CA SER A 343 -21.43 28.20 11.02
C SER A 343 -22.76 28.95 11.05
N PHE A 344 -23.02 29.70 12.12
CA PHE A 344 -24.24 30.49 12.29
C PHE A 344 -24.02 31.92 11.81
N ASP A 345 -24.66 32.26 10.70
CA ASP A 345 -24.64 33.60 10.13
C ASP A 345 -25.98 34.31 10.44
N PRO A 346 -26.06 35.11 11.52
CA PRO A 346 -27.29 35.79 11.91
C PRO A 346 -27.75 36.79 10.84
N ASP A 347 -26.82 37.34 10.04
CA ASP A 347 -27.11 38.35 9.03
C ASP A 347 -27.87 37.78 7.82
N LYS A 348 -27.90 36.45 7.65
CA LYS A 348 -28.75 35.79 6.63
C LYS A 348 -30.25 35.81 6.96
N PHE A 349 -30.63 36.19 8.17
CA PHE A 349 -32.03 36.31 8.58
C PHE A 349 -32.49 37.77 8.53
N GLU A 350 -32.46 38.39 7.34
CA GLU A 350 -33.04 39.72 7.12
C GLU A 350 -34.58 39.64 7.16
N GLY A 351 -35.21 39.86 8.33
CA GLY A 351 -36.67 39.89 8.47
C GLY A 351 -37.20 39.69 9.90
N GLU A 352 -38.52 39.46 10.03
CA GLU A 352 -39.15 39.09 11.31
C GLU A 352 -38.41 37.90 11.93
N THR A 353 -37.86 38.09 13.14
CA THR A 353 -37.05 37.09 13.84
C THR A 353 -37.87 35.99 14.47
N GLU A 354 -39.20 36.13 14.49
CA GLU A 354 -40.15 35.18 15.08
C GLU A 354 -41.14 34.66 14.03
N ALA A 355 -41.48 33.38 14.10
CA ALA A 355 -42.52 32.78 13.28
C ALA A 355 -43.49 31.98 14.15
N GLU A 356 -44.76 32.01 13.77
CA GLU A 356 -45.82 31.28 14.45
C GLU A 356 -46.24 30.08 13.62
N ILE A 357 -46.13 28.89 14.21
CA ILE A 357 -46.44 27.62 13.59
C ILE A 357 -47.63 27.00 14.34
N ILE A 358 -48.73 26.75 13.66
CA ILE A 358 -49.94 26.17 14.28
C ILE A 358 -50.05 24.70 13.89
N PHE A 359 -50.21 23.84 14.90
CA PHE A 359 -50.46 22.41 14.73
C PHE A 359 -51.88 22.08 15.20
N ASP A 360 -52.54 21.11 14.55
CA ASP A 360 -53.73 20.50 15.12
C ASP A 360 -53.39 19.53 16.26
N ILE A 361 -54.43 19.00 16.92
CA ILE A 361 -54.32 18.04 18.03
C ILE A 361 -53.64 16.73 17.65
N ASP A 362 -53.57 16.40 16.36
CA ASP A 362 -52.93 15.21 15.83
C ASP A 362 -51.48 15.48 15.37
N GLY A 363 -51.01 16.73 15.47
CA GLY A 363 -49.67 17.17 15.10
C GLY A 363 -49.52 17.57 13.64
N ASN A 364 -50.60 17.66 12.87
CA ASN A 364 -50.53 18.12 11.48
C ASN A 364 -50.36 19.64 11.42
N LEU A 365 -49.46 20.08 10.56
CA LEU A 365 -49.18 21.50 10.37
C LEU A 365 -50.33 22.18 9.62
N LEU A 366 -50.89 23.21 10.25
CA LEU A 366 -51.86 24.10 9.65
C LEU A 366 -51.18 25.45 9.43
N ILE A 367 -50.58 25.64 8.24
CA ILE A 367 -49.90 26.89 7.92
C ILE A 367 -50.94 28.01 7.85
N LYS A 368 -50.88 28.93 8.81
CA LYS A 368 -51.34 30.30 8.63
C LYS A 368 -50.11 31.17 8.81
N THR A 369 -49.44 31.49 7.70
CA THR A 369 -48.37 32.49 7.71
C THR A 369 -48.94 33.79 8.27
N VAL A 370 -48.20 34.45 9.15
CA VAL A 370 -48.43 35.84 9.50
C VAL A 370 -48.60 36.63 8.18
N PRO A 371 -49.49 37.64 8.08
CA PRO A 371 -49.96 38.20 6.80
C PRO A 371 -48.90 38.87 5.90
N ASN A 372 -47.61 38.77 6.21
CA ASN A 372 -46.56 39.59 5.61
C ASN A 372 -45.32 38.80 5.16
N ILE A 373 -45.47 37.50 4.87
CA ILE A 373 -44.37 36.70 4.30
C ILE A 373 -44.50 36.72 2.77
N ASP A 374 -43.63 37.52 2.14
CA ASP A 374 -43.41 37.49 0.70
C ASP A 374 -43.06 36.05 0.29
N ALA A 375 -43.87 35.43 -0.57
CA ALA A 375 -43.80 34.00 -0.88
C ALA A 375 -42.45 33.56 -1.47
N GLU A 376 -41.65 34.51 -1.97
CA GLU A 376 -40.32 34.29 -2.52
C GLU A 376 -39.21 34.16 -1.46
N LYS A 377 -39.41 34.67 -0.23
CA LYS A 377 -38.35 34.70 0.81
C LYS A 377 -38.42 33.57 1.85
N GLY A 378 -39.49 32.78 1.88
CA GLY A 378 -39.64 31.65 2.80
C GLY A 378 -39.81 32.05 4.28
N LEU A 379 -40.29 31.13 5.11
CA LEU A 379 -40.49 31.36 6.55
C LEU A 379 -39.10 31.47 7.22
N LEU A 380 -38.72 32.62 7.76
CA LEU A 380 -37.36 32.84 8.33
C LEU A 380 -36.22 32.50 7.34
N GLY A 381 -36.39 32.71 6.03
CA GLY A 381 -35.38 32.34 5.02
C GLY A 381 -35.28 30.84 4.72
N LEU A 382 -36.19 30.01 5.25
CA LEU A 382 -36.22 28.56 5.01
C LEU A 382 -36.84 28.25 3.64
N SER A 383 -36.14 27.45 2.84
CA SER A 383 -36.67 26.90 1.59
C SER A 383 -37.88 25.99 1.84
N LYS A 384 -38.72 25.80 0.83
CA LYS A 384 -39.87 24.88 0.89
C LYS A 384 -39.46 23.46 1.33
N LYS A 385 -38.30 22.97 0.84
CA LYS A 385 -37.72 21.68 1.22
C LYS A 385 -37.34 21.64 2.71
N GLN A 386 -36.75 22.71 3.24
CA GLN A 386 -36.45 22.86 4.67
C GLN A 386 -37.71 22.95 5.53
N ILE A 387 -38.77 23.61 5.04
CA ILE A 387 -40.07 23.67 5.74
C ILE A 387 -40.74 22.29 5.74
N ASP A 388 -40.71 21.55 4.63
CA ASP A 388 -41.25 20.18 4.55
C ASP A 388 -40.40 19.18 5.35
N ARG A 389 -39.08 19.39 5.46
CA ARG A 389 -38.19 18.62 6.34
C ARG A 389 -38.34 19.01 7.81
N LEU A 390 -38.67 20.26 8.13
CA LEU A 390 -39.13 20.69 9.46
C LEU A 390 -40.41 19.95 9.84
N LYS A 391 -41.35 19.79 8.90
CA LYS A 391 -42.55 18.97 9.11
C LYS A 391 -42.19 17.52 9.38
N SER A 392 -41.35 16.91 8.53
CA SER A 392 -41.00 15.50 8.67
C SER A 392 -40.06 15.21 9.85
N LEU A 393 -39.13 16.10 10.19
CA LEU A 393 -38.32 16.04 11.41
C LEU A 393 -39.20 16.27 12.63
N PHE A 394 -40.09 17.25 12.66
CA PHE A 394 -40.99 17.42 13.81
C PHE A 394 -41.88 16.18 14.04
N LEU A 395 -42.28 15.50 12.96
CA LEU A 395 -43.06 14.25 13.01
C LEU A 395 -42.21 12.99 13.28
N ASN A 396 -40.95 12.92 12.83
CA ASN A 396 -40.10 11.72 12.88
C ASN A 396 -38.89 11.79 13.85
N SER A 397 -38.43 12.98 14.22
CA SER A 397 -37.29 13.22 15.13
C SER A 397 -37.70 13.19 16.61
N VAL A 398 -39.00 13.17 16.90
CA VAL A 398 -39.49 12.79 18.22
C VAL A 398 -39.45 11.27 18.30
N LYS A 399 -38.28 10.71 18.64
CA LYS A 399 -38.17 9.28 18.93
C LYS A 399 -39.19 8.91 20.01
N GLU A 400 -39.69 7.68 19.99
CA GLU A 400 -40.75 7.21 20.90
C GLU A 400 -40.42 7.42 22.40
N ASN A 401 -39.14 7.43 22.73
CA ASN A 401 -38.56 7.70 24.04
C ASN A 401 -38.40 9.21 24.40
N GLU A 402 -38.31 10.13 23.41
CA GLU A 402 -38.33 11.59 23.63
C GLU A 402 -39.75 12.17 23.54
N ARG A 403 -40.68 11.41 22.95
CA ARG A 403 -42.11 11.69 22.94
C ARG A 403 -42.63 11.87 24.36
N GLY A 404 -42.09 11.13 25.33
CA GLY A 404 -42.42 11.24 26.76
C GLY A 404 -41.99 12.58 27.38
N GLU A 405 -40.80 13.09 27.09
CA GLU A 405 -40.32 14.38 27.62
C GLU A 405 -41.02 15.56 26.95
N ILE A 406 -41.22 15.47 25.63
CA ILE A 406 -41.95 16.49 24.88
C ILE A 406 -43.45 16.46 25.25
N LEU A 407 -44.08 15.29 25.42
CA LEU A 407 -45.46 15.18 25.93
C LEU A 407 -45.57 15.59 27.41
N ALA A 408 -44.56 15.31 28.25
CA ALA A 408 -44.53 15.75 29.64
C ALA A 408 -44.33 17.27 29.75
N TYR A 409 -43.53 17.86 28.85
CA TYR A 409 -43.40 19.31 28.68
C TYR A 409 -44.71 19.92 28.15
N TRP A 410 -45.32 19.31 27.13
CA TRP A 410 -46.64 19.67 26.57
C TRP A 410 -47.79 19.54 27.57
N LYS A 411 -47.63 18.75 28.63
CA LYS A 411 -48.63 18.54 29.69
C LYS A 411 -48.33 19.32 30.97
N GLY A 412 -47.19 20.00 31.13
CA GLY A 412 -46.74 20.34 32.48
C GLY A 412 -45.78 21.50 32.76
N ASN A 413 -45.21 22.25 31.81
CA ASN A 413 -44.40 23.42 32.21
C ASN A 413 -44.42 24.55 31.17
N ASN A 414 -45.06 25.66 31.53
CA ASN A 414 -44.88 26.96 30.89
C ASN A 414 -43.51 27.54 31.31
N ASP A 415 -42.85 28.26 30.40
CA ASP A 415 -41.84 29.30 30.65
C ASP A 415 -40.33 28.98 30.49
N LYS A 416 -39.88 27.85 29.94
CA LYS A 416 -38.45 27.70 29.56
C LYS A 416 -38.23 27.76 28.06
N LEU A 417 -37.53 28.81 27.60
CA LEU A 417 -36.99 28.90 26.24
C LEU A 417 -36.11 27.66 25.97
N LYS A 418 -36.42 26.91 24.92
CA LYS A 418 -35.59 25.78 24.48
C LYS A 418 -35.09 26.05 23.07
N THR A 419 -33.78 26.24 22.93
CA THR A 419 -33.12 26.25 21.63
C THR A 419 -33.01 24.82 21.12
N ILE A 420 -33.43 24.61 19.87
CA ILE A 420 -33.37 23.35 19.14
C ILE A 420 -32.55 23.54 17.87
N ALA A 421 -31.82 22.51 17.45
CA ALA A 421 -31.05 22.50 16.21
C ALA A 421 -31.78 21.63 15.17
N ILE A 422 -32.06 22.18 14.00
CA ILE A 422 -32.75 21.51 12.87
C ILE A 422 -31.80 21.40 11.70
N ARG A 423 -31.81 20.27 10.99
CA ARG A 423 -30.75 19.91 10.04
C ARG A 423 -31.28 19.57 8.65
N ASP A 424 -30.70 20.18 7.61
CA ASP A 424 -30.99 19.88 6.20
C ASP A 424 -29.75 20.11 5.32
N ASP A 425 -29.40 19.11 4.49
CA ASP A 425 -28.35 19.18 3.45
C ASP A 425 -27.03 19.87 3.88
N GLY A 426 -26.48 19.48 5.04
CA GLY A 426 -25.22 20.01 5.57
C GLY A 426 -25.32 21.38 6.25
N LYS A 427 -26.53 21.95 6.36
CA LYS A 427 -26.80 23.20 7.09
C LYS A 427 -27.56 22.90 8.38
N THR A 428 -27.13 23.54 9.47
CA THR A 428 -27.84 23.51 10.74
C THR A 428 -28.52 24.85 10.94
N THR A 429 -29.84 24.83 11.14
CA THR A 429 -30.62 26.00 11.54
C THR A 429 -31.02 25.83 13.00
N PHE A 430 -30.64 26.79 13.84
CA PHE A 430 -31.08 26.82 15.23
C PHE A 430 -32.39 27.60 15.33
N LEU A 431 -33.31 27.13 16.15
CA LEU A 431 -34.55 27.82 16.49
C LEU A 431 -34.73 27.81 18.01
N THR A 432 -35.04 28.95 18.61
CA THR A 432 -35.50 29.03 20.00
C THR A 432 -37.02 28.97 20.02
N ILE A 433 -37.59 28.01 20.75
CA ILE A 433 -39.03 27.99 21.03
C ILE A 433 -39.31 29.07 22.08
N VAL A 434 -40.03 30.12 21.68
CA VAL A 434 -40.38 31.27 22.51
C VAL A 434 -41.58 30.98 23.40
N SER A 435 -42.64 30.41 22.81
CA SER A 435 -43.84 30.06 23.56
C SER A 435 -44.64 28.94 22.89
N THR A 436 -45.47 28.27 23.70
CA THR A 436 -46.45 27.30 23.23
C THR A 436 -47.80 27.67 23.83
N LEU A 437 -48.77 28.03 22.99
CA LEU A 437 -50.09 28.47 23.43
C LEU A 437 -51.17 27.61 22.79
N ASP A 438 -52.14 27.18 23.59
CA ASP A 438 -53.38 26.65 23.03
C ASP A 438 -54.19 27.80 22.43
N CYS A 439 -54.65 27.65 21.19
CA CYS A 439 -55.46 28.61 20.50
C CYS A 439 -56.64 27.92 19.80
N GLU A 440 -57.78 28.58 19.74
CA GLU A 440 -58.91 28.09 18.98
C GLU A 440 -58.82 28.62 17.54
N VAL A 441 -58.81 27.72 16.56
CA VAL A 441 -58.80 28.09 15.14
C VAL A 441 -59.85 27.25 14.42
N ASP A 442 -60.80 27.93 13.78
CA ASP A 442 -61.97 27.35 13.10
C ASP A 442 -62.81 26.42 14.01
N GLY A 443 -63.00 26.82 15.27
CA GLY A 443 -63.82 26.05 16.24
C GLY A 443 -63.17 24.78 16.76
N ARG A 444 -61.87 24.58 16.51
CA ARG A 444 -61.08 23.47 17.06
C ARG A 444 -59.93 24.03 17.88
N MET A 445 -59.69 23.43 19.05
CA MET A 445 -58.49 23.68 19.82
C MET A 445 -57.27 23.22 19.03
N ARG A 446 -56.27 24.09 18.95
CA ARG A 446 -54.99 23.90 18.26
C ARG A 446 -53.88 24.41 19.17
N ARG A 447 -52.63 24.10 18.83
CA ARG A 447 -51.48 24.62 19.57
C ARG A 447 -50.58 25.43 18.65
N LYS A 448 -50.31 26.65 19.07
CA LYS A 448 -49.49 27.65 18.40
C LYS A 448 -48.10 27.64 19.03
N LEU A 449 -47.10 27.40 18.20
CA LEU A 449 -45.68 27.41 18.55
C LEU A 449 -45.08 28.71 18.01
N THR A 450 -44.61 29.59 18.88
CA THR A 450 -43.80 30.74 18.46
C THR A 450 -42.34 30.34 18.52
N ILE A 451 -41.66 30.36 17.39
CA ILE A 451 -40.23 30.09 17.25
C ILE A 451 -39.50 31.36 16.86
N ARG A 452 -38.23 31.48 17.22
CA ARG A 452 -37.38 32.56 16.74
C ARG A 452 -35.97 32.12 16.42
N VAL A 453 -35.25 32.94 15.69
CA VAL A 453 -33.80 32.78 15.52
C VAL A 453 -33.13 32.97 16.90
N PRO A 454 -32.31 32.02 17.37
CA PRO A 454 -31.64 32.13 18.66
C PRO A 454 -30.61 33.24 18.65
N THR A 455 -30.37 33.86 19.81
CA THR A 455 -29.26 34.80 19.94
C THR A 455 -27.92 34.05 19.99
N PRO A 456 -26.78 34.69 19.66
CA PRO A 456 -25.46 34.06 19.82
C PRO A 456 -25.22 33.52 21.24
N GLU A 457 -25.72 34.21 22.27
CA GLU A 457 -25.62 33.77 23.68
C GLU A 457 -26.49 32.54 23.95
N GLU A 458 -27.65 32.40 23.30
CA GLU A 458 -28.48 31.20 23.41
C GLU A 458 -27.87 30.01 22.68
N ILE A 459 -27.22 30.25 21.54
CA ILE A 459 -26.43 29.21 20.84
C ILE A 459 -25.24 28.82 21.72
N GLU A 460 -24.57 29.78 22.36
CA GLU A 460 -23.49 29.52 23.30
C GLU A 460 -23.96 28.81 24.58
N ALA A 461 -25.11 29.16 25.12
CA ALA A 461 -25.71 28.47 26.26
C ALA A 461 -26.17 27.07 25.87
N TYR A 462 -26.77 26.90 24.68
CA TYR A 462 -27.10 25.59 24.12
C TYR A 462 -25.84 24.76 23.94
N ALA A 463 -24.79 25.33 23.35
CA ALA A 463 -23.47 24.75 23.20
C ALA A 463 -22.83 24.33 24.53
N GLN A 464 -22.89 25.18 25.55
CA GLN A 464 -22.32 24.93 26.88
C GLN A 464 -23.13 23.91 27.68
N ASN A 465 -24.46 23.93 27.56
CA ASN A 465 -25.35 22.98 28.22
C ASN A 465 -25.36 21.61 27.53
N ASN A 466 -25.06 21.57 26.22
CA ASN A 466 -24.86 20.33 25.45
C ASN A 466 -23.38 20.03 25.21
N LEU A 467 -22.47 20.71 25.92
CA LEU A 467 -21.03 20.45 25.87
C LEU A 467 -20.82 19.08 26.50
N SER A 468 -20.94 18.08 25.65
CA SER A 468 -21.04 16.71 26.09
C SER A 468 -19.64 16.16 26.32
N LYS A 469 -19.62 14.96 26.86
CA LYS A 469 -18.41 14.13 26.97
C LYS A 469 -17.73 13.92 25.61
N ALA A 470 -18.40 14.17 24.47
CA ALA A 470 -17.80 14.18 23.14
C ALA A 470 -16.57 15.10 23.03
N SER A 471 -16.59 16.27 23.68
CA SER A 471 -15.46 17.20 23.71
C SER A 471 -14.23 16.63 24.46
N GLN A 472 -14.44 15.58 25.25
CA GLN A 472 -13.42 14.82 25.97
C GLN A 472 -12.98 13.57 25.21
N SER A 473 -13.49 13.36 23.98
CA SER A 473 -13.12 12.21 23.14
C SER A 473 -11.62 12.13 22.98
N ARG A 474 -11.07 10.95 23.27
CA ARG A 474 -9.67 10.61 22.99
C ARG A 474 -9.56 9.68 21.80
N VAL A 475 -10.61 8.91 21.53
CA VAL A 475 -10.70 8.05 20.36
C VAL A 475 -11.95 8.42 19.58
N VAL A 476 -11.80 8.61 18.28
CA VAL A 476 -12.91 8.80 17.35
C VAL A 476 -12.87 7.71 16.29
N PHE A 477 -13.86 6.83 16.28
CA PHE A 477 -14.09 5.88 15.19
C PHE A 477 -15.01 6.52 14.15
N LEU A 478 -14.64 6.39 12.88
CA LEU A 478 -15.40 6.90 11.74
C LEU A 478 -15.78 5.75 10.82
N SER A 479 -16.99 5.75 10.29
CA SER A 479 -17.30 4.94 9.11
C SER A 479 -16.48 5.43 7.90
N GLN A 480 -16.08 4.52 7.01
CA GLN A 480 -15.33 4.83 5.78
C GLN A 480 -15.99 5.95 4.97
N ARG A 481 -17.31 5.91 4.81
CA ARG A 481 -18.06 6.93 4.06
C ARG A 481 -17.93 8.33 4.65
N ILE A 482 -17.89 8.45 5.98
CA ILE A 482 -17.64 9.73 6.64
C ILE A 482 -16.18 10.15 6.41
N ALA A 483 -15.23 9.23 6.59
CA ALA A 483 -13.81 9.51 6.39
C ALA A 483 -13.51 10.06 4.98
N SER A 484 -14.12 9.46 3.95
CA SER A 484 -13.93 9.84 2.54
C SER A 484 -14.62 11.15 2.13
N ASN A 485 -15.57 11.66 2.91
CA ASN A 485 -16.32 12.87 2.56
C ASN A 485 -15.56 14.18 2.87
N TYR A 486 -14.43 14.09 3.58
CA TYR A 486 -13.66 15.25 4.01
C TYR A 486 -12.18 15.10 3.63
N ASP A 487 -11.54 16.22 3.33
CA ASP A 487 -10.12 16.24 2.97
C ASP A 487 -9.19 16.19 4.20
N ARG A 488 -7.88 16.06 3.95
CA ARG A 488 -6.84 16.05 4.98
C ARG A 488 -6.81 17.32 5.83
N GLY A 489 -7.11 18.48 5.24
CA GLY A 489 -7.10 19.77 5.92
C GLY A 489 -8.19 19.83 7.00
N TYR A 490 -9.37 19.31 6.68
CA TYR A 490 -10.47 19.17 7.63
C TYR A 490 -10.08 18.29 8.84
N TRP A 491 -9.49 17.12 8.61
CA TRP A 491 -9.11 16.21 9.71
C TRP A 491 -8.02 16.80 10.60
N ALA A 492 -7.04 17.50 10.03
CA ALA A 492 -6.01 18.21 10.78
C ALA A 492 -6.61 19.32 11.67
N GLU A 493 -7.53 20.12 11.12
CA GLU A 493 -8.21 21.19 11.86
C GLU A 493 -9.13 20.62 12.95
N LEU A 494 -9.86 19.53 12.67
CA LEU A 494 -10.67 18.83 13.66
C LEU A 494 -9.80 18.33 14.83
N LYS A 495 -8.67 17.66 14.54
CA LYS A 495 -7.72 17.21 15.56
C LYS A 495 -7.23 18.39 16.40
N LYS A 496 -6.81 19.48 15.75
CA LYS A 496 -6.35 20.70 16.42
C LYS A 496 -7.41 21.31 17.33
N ARG A 497 -8.68 21.38 16.87
CA ARG A 497 -9.78 21.94 17.67
C ARG A 497 -10.11 21.06 18.87
N LEU A 498 -10.19 19.74 18.70
CA LEU A 498 -10.48 18.79 19.79
C LEU A 498 -9.36 18.75 20.85
N LEU A 499 -8.13 19.01 20.42
CA LEU A 499 -6.95 19.09 21.29
C LEU A 499 -6.67 20.50 21.83
N SER A 500 -7.43 21.52 21.42
CA SER A 500 -7.14 22.90 21.82
C SER A 500 -7.10 23.04 23.36
N GLY A 501 -5.93 23.40 23.90
CA GLY A 501 -5.71 23.54 25.34
C GLY A 501 -5.40 22.24 26.11
N LYS A 502 -5.16 21.10 25.42
CA LYS A 502 -4.85 19.81 26.05
C LYS A 502 -3.53 19.25 25.51
N ASP A 503 -2.61 18.87 26.40
CA ASP A 503 -1.37 18.17 26.05
C ASP A 503 -1.62 16.66 25.95
N GLU A 504 -2.56 16.28 25.08
CA GLU A 504 -3.07 14.91 25.03
C GLU A 504 -3.18 14.41 23.60
N LYS A 505 -3.15 13.07 23.45
CA LYS A 505 -3.25 12.42 22.15
C LYS A 505 -4.71 12.15 21.79
N LEU A 506 -5.13 12.58 20.60
CA LEU A 506 -6.38 12.16 19.95
C LEU A 506 -6.06 11.17 18.84
N SER A 507 -6.71 10.01 18.85
CA SER A 507 -6.60 9.03 17.79
C SER A 507 -7.89 8.98 16.99
N ILE A 508 -7.77 9.08 15.67
CA ILE A 508 -8.91 8.94 14.76
C ILE A 508 -8.71 7.66 13.96
N MET A 509 -9.68 6.77 14.00
CA MET A 509 -9.65 5.47 13.35
C MET A 509 -10.83 5.34 12.39
N VAL A 510 -10.64 4.57 11.32
CA VAL A 510 -11.69 4.35 10.32
C VAL A 510 -12.11 2.88 10.33
N ALA A 511 -13.38 2.59 10.11
CA ALA A 511 -13.90 1.24 9.89
C ALA A 511 -14.68 1.20 8.57
N GLY A 512 -14.40 0.22 7.72
CA GLY A 512 -14.97 0.14 6.38
C GLY A 512 -15.03 -1.28 5.82
N SER A 513 -15.96 -1.51 4.89
CA SER A 513 -16.18 -2.81 4.27
C SER A 513 -15.19 -3.14 3.17
N ASP A 514 -14.57 -2.12 2.57
CA ASP A 514 -13.69 -2.32 1.45
C ASP A 514 -12.34 -2.81 1.95
N ALA A 515 -11.94 -4.00 1.52
CA ALA A 515 -10.55 -4.39 1.61
C ALA A 515 -9.75 -3.38 0.77
N VAL A 516 -9.00 -2.51 1.44
CA VAL A 516 -8.16 -1.51 0.77
C VAL A 516 -6.91 -2.22 0.23
N GLU A 517 -7.10 -3.00 -0.83
CA GLU A 517 -6.02 -3.77 -1.45
C GLU A 517 -5.16 -2.90 -2.39
N GLU A 518 -5.73 -1.83 -2.93
CA GLU A 518 -5.05 -0.84 -3.77
C GLU A 518 -4.23 0.13 -2.92
N HIS A 519 -2.96 0.32 -3.30
CA HIS A 519 -2.06 1.23 -2.62
C HIS A 519 -2.57 2.68 -2.63
N THR A 520 -3.10 3.14 -3.76
CA THR A 520 -3.65 4.50 -3.91
C THR A 520 -4.76 4.78 -2.90
N LYS A 521 -5.71 3.86 -2.75
CA LYS A 521 -6.79 3.98 -1.77
C LYS A 521 -6.29 3.98 -0.33
N ILE A 522 -5.24 3.22 0.00
CA ILE A 522 -4.73 3.22 1.38
C ILE A 522 -4.03 4.51 1.76
N LEU A 523 -3.42 5.18 0.78
CA LEU A 523 -2.78 6.48 0.97
C LEU A 523 -3.80 7.58 1.36
N GLU A 524 -5.06 7.42 0.96
CA GLU A 524 -6.18 8.30 1.37
C GLU A 524 -6.49 8.21 2.87
N TYR A 525 -5.98 7.18 3.57
CA TYR A 525 -6.23 6.99 5.00
C TYR A 525 -4.98 7.21 5.87
N THR A 526 -3.90 7.74 5.31
CA THR A 526 -2.60 7.89 6.01
C THR A 526 -2.66 8.88 7.19
N GLU A 527 -3.58 9.83 7.18
CA GLU A 527 -3.83 10.78 8.27
C GLU A 527 -4.49 10.16 9.52
N PHE A 528 -5.10 8.99 9.36
CA PHE A 528 -5.75 8.26 10.45
C PHE A 528 -4.75 7.36 11.18
N ASP A 529 -5.05 7.04 12.42
CA ASP A 529 -4.19 6.22 13.27
C ASP A 529 -4.26 4.73 12.89
N ASP A 530 -5.44 4.25 12.46
CA ASP A 530 -5.64 2.91 11.89
C ASP A 530 -6.89 2.87 10.98
N TYR A 531 -6.98 1.83 10.15
CA TYR A 531 -8.15 1.46 9.35
C TYR A 531 -8.55 0.01 9.68
N PHE A 532 -9.81 -0.24 10.02
CA PHE A 532 -10.33 -1.56 10.36
C PHE A 532 -11.20 -2.09 9.22
N VAL A 533 -10.71 -3.11 8.53
CA VAL A 533 -11.43 -3.78 7.43
C VAL A 533 -12.52 -4.68 8.00
N GLU A 534 -13.76 -4.53 7.53
CA GLU A 534 -14.87 -5.37 7.95
C GLU A 534 -14.90 -6.74 7.24
N PRO A 535 -15.28 -7.82 7.94
CA PRO A 535 -15.51 -7.87 9.39
C PRO A 535 -14.18 -7.75 10.15
N PHE A 536 -14.11 -6.78 11.09
CA PHE A 536 -12.89 -6.56 11.86
C PHE A 536 -12.71 -7.64 12.93
N ASP A 537 -11.47 -7.92 13.29
CA ASP A 537 -11.14 -8.81 14.40
C ASP A 537 -11.33 -8.05 15.73
N PRO A 538 -12.29 -8.46 16.59
CA PRO A 538 -12.63 -7.71 17.80
C PRO A 538 -11.46 -7.65 18.80
N VAL A 539 -10.69 -8.72 18.90
CA VAL A 539 -9.52 -8.80 19.80
C VAL A 539 -8.40 -7.87 19.32
N TYR A 540 -8.21 -7.76 18.00
CA TYR A 540 -7.25 -6.83 17.42
C TYR A 540 -7.68 -5.38 17.66
N LEU A 541 -8.95 -5.06 17.44
CA LEU A 541 -9.53 -3.73 17.75
C LEU A 541 -9.28 -3.35 19.21
N GLU A 542 -9.64 -4.23 20.14
CA GLU A 542 -9.43 -4.04 21.58
C GLU A 542 -7.95 -3.75 21.90
N LYS A 543 -7.05 -4.61 21.42
CA LYS A 543 -5.61 -4.47 21.66
C LYS A 543 -5.02 -3.23 21.02
N LYS A 544 -5.54 -2.79 19.87
CA LYS A 544 -5.15 -1.53 19.22
C LYS A 544 -5.53 -0.32 20.05
N VAL A 545 -6.78 -0.27 20.53
CA VAL A 545 -7.26 0.81 21.39
C VAL A 545 -6.40 0.90 22.66
N LYS A 546 -6.12 -0.23 23.32
CA LYS A 546 -5.22 -0.28 24.49
C LYS A 546 -3.76 0.08 24.16
N GLN A 547 -3.25 -0.28 22.98
CA GLN A 547 -1.90 0.11 22.56
C GLN A 547 -1.77 1.64 22.45
N MET A 548 -2.81 2.30 21.93
CA MET A 548 -2.82 3.75 21.77
C MET A 548 -3.09 4.49 23.08
N TYR A 549 -3.83 3.86 23.98
CA TYR A 549 -4.22 4.42 25.27
C TYR A 549 -3.97 3.42 26.40
N PRO A 550 -2.75 3.30 26.94
CA PRO A 550 -2.43 2.29 27.95
C PRO A 550 -3.18 2.43 29.29
N MET A 551 -3.76 3.60 29.59
CA MET A 551 -4.57 3.88 30.79
C MET A 551 -5.97 3.22 30.80
N ILE A 552 -6.38 2.64 29.66
CA ILE A 552 -7.63 1.91 29.42
C ILE A 552 -7.66 0.62 30.24
N GLN A 553 -8.56 0.48 31.22
CA GLN A 553 -8.71 -0.73 32.04
C GLN A 553 -9.64 -1.75 31.39
N THR A 554 -9.14 -2.95 31.15
CA THR A 554 -9.91 -4.02 30.52
C THR A 554 -10.59 -4.88 31.57
N ALA A 555 -11.79 -5.40 31.26
CA ALA A 555 -12.46 -6.34 32.15
C ALA A 555 -11.67 -7.66 32.32
N LYS A 556 -10.81 -7.99 31.34
CA LYS A 556 -9.93 -9.15 31.34
C LYS A 556 -8.48 -8.72 31.17
N ALA A 557 -7.54 -9.43 31.80
CA ALA A 557 -6.12 -9.19 31.57
C ALA A 557 -5.79 -9.36 30.09
N MET A 558 -5.16 -8.33 29.51
CA MET A 558 -4.78 -8.32 28.10
C MET A 558 -3.29 -8.61 27.94
N ASN A 559 -3.01 -9.78 27.36
CA ASN A 559 -1.65 -10.19 27.04
C ASN A 559 -1.31 -9.82 25.61
N ARG A 560 -0.11 -9.23 25.43
CA ARG A 560 0.52 -9.08 24.12
C ARG A 560 1.59 -10.16 23.98
N PHE A 561 1.34 -11.05 23.04
CA PHE A 561 2.34 -12.03 22.65
C PHE A 561 3.39 -11.32 21.79
N TYR A 562 4.65 -11.50 22.16
CA TYR A 562 5.76 -11.13 21.32
C TYR A 562 6.75 -12.27 21.23
N PHE A 563 7.44 -12.30 20.10
CA PHE A 563 8.51 -13.24 19.85
C PHE A 563 9.70 -12.44 19.32
N ASP A 564 10.83 -12.56 20.00
CA ASP A 564 12.10 -12.06 19.48
C ASP A 564 12.51 -13.00 18.35
N ILE A 565 12.77 -12.45 17.17
CA ILE A 565 12.95 -13.19 15.92
C ILE A 565 14.12 -12.58 15.18
N ASP A 566 14.93 -13.44 14.55
CA ASP A 566 15.96 -13.04 13.59
C ASP A 566 15.49 -13.51 12.21
N THR A 567 14.62 -12.72 11.58
CA THR A 567 14.11 -13.01 10.24
C THR A 567 14.15 -11.76 9.37
N VAL A 568 14.40 -12.00 8.09
CA VAL A 568 14.26 -10.98 7.05
C VAL A 568 12.84 -11.03 6.50
N ILE A 569 12.26 -9.85 6.32
CA ILE A 569 11.04 -9.63 5.55
C ILE A 569 11.36 -8.66 4.42
N GLN A 570 10.41 -8.42 3.53
CA GLN A 570 10.60 -7.45 2.45
C GLN A 570 9.67 -6.25 2.63
N THR A 571 10.12 -5.06 2.28
CA THR A 571 9.28 -3.87 2.14
C THR A 571 9.18 -3.49 0.68
N GLY A 572 7.96 -3.21 0.21
CA GLY A 572 7.70 -2.73 -1.13
C GLY A 572 7.84 -1.21 -1.18
N VAL A 573 8.78 -0.73 -1.99
CA VAL A 573 8.97 0.70 -2.28
C VAL A 573 8.36 0.98 -3.65
N PRO A 574 7.28 1.76 -3.75
CA PRO A 574 6.72 2.12 -5.05
C PRO A 574 7.75 2.90 -5.87
N VAL A 575 7.78 2.65 -7.18
CA VAL A 575 8.71 3.29 -8.10
C VAL A 575 7.99 3.79 -9.35
N THR A 576 8.46 4.90 -9.89
CA THR A 576 8.00 5.42 -11.18
C THR A 576 8.72 4.68 -12.30
N LEU A 577 7.96 4.08 -13.20
CA LEU A 577 8.52 3.41 -14.37
C LEU A 577 8.80 4.42 -15.46
N LYS A 578 9.96 4.29 -16.10
CA LYS A 578 10.29 5.04 -17.31
C LYS A 578 10.02 4.21 -18.55
N ARG A 579 10.48 2.95 -18.55
CA ARG A 579 10.30 2.03 -19.67
C ARG A 579 10.17 0.60 -19.16
N ILE A 580 9.46 -0.22 -19.92
CA ILE A 580 9.35 -1.66 -19.65
C ILE A 580 9.17 -2.42 -20.97
N SER A 581 9.74 -3.61 -21.03
CA SER A 581 9.60 -4.56 -22.13
C SER A 581 9.56 -5.99 -21.60
N GLU A 582 9.49 -7.00 -22.47
CA GLU A 582 9.59 -8.41 -22.05
C GLU A 582 10.98 -8.77 -21.46
N LEU A 583 12.01 -7.95 -21.71
CA LEU A 583 13.40 -8.25 -21.35
C LEU A 583 13.95 -7.35 -20.25
N SER A 584 13.45 -6.13 -20.18
CA SER A 584 14.03 -5.07 -19.36
C SER A 584 12.97 -4.15 -18.76
N ILE A 585 13.40 -3.45 -17.72
CA ILE A 585 12.62 -2.45 -17.02
C ILE A 585 13.56 -1.32 -16.61
N SER A 586 13.15 -0.08 -16.81
CA SER A 586 13.84 1.10 -16.28
C SER A 586 12.90 1.90 -15.40
N MET A 587 13.41 2.36 -14.28
CA MET A 587 12.62 3.01 -13.24
C MET A 587 13.41 4.10 -12.54
N GLU A 588 12.72 5.15 -12.12
CA GLU A 588 13.26 6.17 -11.25
C GLU A 588 13.48 5.59 -9.85
N TYR A 589 14.62 5.95 -9.27
CA TYR A 589 14.93 5.60 -7.90
C TYR A 589 15.71 6.73 -7.23
N TYR A 590 15.51 6.90 -5.93
CA TYR A 590 16.14 7.97 -5.15
C TYR A 590 17.66 7.79 -4.96
N ARG A 591 18.24 6.67 -5.44
CA ARG A 591 19.67 6.41 -5.40
C ARG A 591 20.11 5.49 -6.55
N VAL A 592 21.41 5.50 -6.82
CA VAL A 592 22.05 4.53 -7.70
C VAL A 592 21.91 3.11 -7.14
N ILE A 593 21.51 2.17 -7.98
CA ILE A 593 21.64 0.73 -7.73
C ILE A 593 22.81 0.24 -8.57
N GLU A 594 23.90 -0.12 -7.87
CA GLU A 594 25.14 -0.57 -8.52
C GLU A 594 24.86 -1.65 -9.59
N PRO A 595 25.55 -1.59 -10.75
CA PRO A 595 25.49 -2.62 -11.77
C PRO A 595 25.67 -4.02 -11.19
N ARG A 596 24.95 -4.99 -11.76
CA ARG A 596 24.91 -6.40 -11.36
C ARG A 596 24.33 -6.69 -9.98
N LYS A 597 23.80 -5.69 -9.27
CA LYS A 597 22.99 -5.94 -8.07
C LYS A 597 21.61 -6.44 -8.44
N TYR A 598 21.11 -7.39 -7.69
CA TYR A 598 19.78 -7.94 -7.88
C TYR A 598 18.77 -7.22 -6.99
N ARG A 599 17.54 -7.09 -7.50
CA ARG A 599 16.37 -6.63 -6.76
C ARG A 599 15.20 -7.54 -7.09
N ARG A 600 14.31 -7.74 -6.14
CA ARG A 600 13.00 -8.29 -6.43
C ARG A 600 12.05 -7.14 -6.68
N ILE A 601 11.13 -7.30 -7.61
CA ILE A 601 10.02 -6.39 -7.83
C ILE A 601 8.70 -7.13 -7.76
N VAL A 602 7.65 -6.43 -7.36
CA VAL A 602 6.28 -6.91 -7.45
C VAL A 602 5.55 -6.09 -8.49
N MET A 603 4.99 -6.78 -9.48
CA MET A 603 4.09 -6.20 -10.47
C MET A 603 2.66 -6.53 -10.07
N VAL A 604 1.76 -5.55 -10.21
CA VAL A 604 0.34 -5.69 -9.90
C VAL A 604 -0.46 -5.48 -11.19
N SER A 605 -1.25 -6.46 -11.60
CA SER A 605 -2.18 -6.36 -12.75
C SER A 605 -3.45 -5.58 -12.38
N GLU A 606 -4.26 -5.27 -13.39
CA GLU A 606 -5.53 -4.54 -13.20
C GLU A 606 -6.51 -5.31 -12.30
N ASP A 607 -6.51 -6.65 -12.37
CA ASP A 607 -7.35 -7.53 -11.53
C ASP A 607 -6.78 -7.75 -10.11
N GLY A 608 -5.69 -7.06 -9.76
CA GLY A 608 -5.04 -7.13 -8.46
C GLY A 608 -4.16 -8.37 -8.25
N GLN A 609 -3.96 -9.21 -9.27
CA GLN A 609 -2.96 -10.27 -9.19
C GLN A 609 -1.56 -9.67 -9.03
N ARG A 610 -0.77 -10.31 -8.17
CA ARG A 610 0.59 -9.91 -7.87
C ARG A 610 1.53 -11.00 -8.30
N GLN A 611 2.61 -10.62 -8.97
CA GLN A 611 3.69 -11.51 -9.30
C GLN A 611 5.04 -10.88 -8.98
N GLU A 612 5.89 -11.67 -8.33
CA GLU A 612 7.24 -11.29 -7.98
C GLU A 612 8.23 -11.67 -9.08
N TYR A 613 9.16 -10.79 -9.37
CA TYR A 613 10.20 -11.00 -10.36
C TYR A 613 11.57 -10.65 -9.80
N LEU A 614 12.57 -11.44 -10.17
CA LEU A 614 13.96 -11.08 -9.95
C LEU A 614 14.46 -10.24 -11.13
N ILE A 615 14.99 -9.06 -10.83
CA ILE A 615 15.61 -8.17 -11.79
C ILE A 615 17.06 -7.91 -11.40
N ARG A 616 17.92 -7.67 -12.39
CA ARG A 616 19.34 -7.38 -12.16
C ARG A 616 19.70 -6.04 -12.77
N SER A 617 20.29 -5.18 -11.94
CA SER A 617 20.74 -3.84 -12.34
C SER A 617 21.81 -3.98 -13.41
N ILE A 618 21.70 -3.14 -14.42
CA ILE A 618 22.57 -3.13 -15.58
C ILE A 618 23.45 -1.89 -15.52
N HIS A 619 22.81 -0.72 -15.54
CA HIS A 619 23.44 0.59 -15.50
C HIS A 619 22.42 1.59 -14.94
N PHE A 620 22.85 2.82 -14.75
CA PHE A 620 22.00 3.91 -14.33
C PHE A 620 22.38 5.18 -15.09
N GLU A 621 21.40 6.06 -15.23
CA GLU A 621 21.54 7.42 -15.70
C GLU A 621 21.22 8.37 -14.54
N GLU A 622 21.93 9.49 -14.46
CA GLU A 622 21.64 10.56 -13.51
C GLU A 622 20.90 11.67 -14.25
N ASP A 623 19.77 12.09 -13.69
CA ASP A 623 18.90 13.13 -14.22
C ASP A 623 18.54 14.10 -13.09
N GLU A 624 17.94 15.24 -13.44
CA GLU A 624 17.42 16.22 -12.49
C GLU A 624 15.90 16.35 -12.68
N ASP A 625 15.15 16.33 -11.57
CA ASP A 625 13.71 16.58 -11.61
C ASP A 625 13.38 18.06 -11.84
N GLU A 626 12.10 18.38 -11.95
CA GLU A 626 11.63 19.76 -12.15
C GLU A 626 12.05 20.71 -11.00
N GLU A 627 12.38 20.17 -9.82
CA GLU A 627 12.82 20.91 -8.64
C GLU A 627 14.36 20.95 -8.51
N GLY A 628 15.10 20.33 -9.44
CA GLY A 628 16.55 20.21 -9.42
C GLY A 628 17.08 19.16 -8.45
N ASN A 629 16.23 18.28 -7.92
CA ASN A 629 16.68 17.13 -7.15
C ASN A 629 17.22 16.05 -8.10
N LYS A 630 18.28 15.37 -7.67
CA LYS A 630 18.85 14.26 -8.44
C LYS A 630 17.91 13.06 -8.45
N ILE A 631 17.54 12.61 -9.65
CA ILE A 631 16.84 11.35 -9.90
C ILE A 631 17.81 10.39 -10.60
N PHE A 632 17.75 9.10 -10.25
CA PHE A 632 18.51 8.08 -10.93
C PHE A 632 17.58 7.16 -11.70
N ILE A 633 17.72 7.13 -13.03
CA ILE A 633 17.02 6.16 -13.88
C ILE A 633 17.86 4.89 -13.87
N ASN A 634 17.37 3.86 -13.18
CA ASN A 634 18.07 2.59 -13.06
C ASN A 634 17.50 1.61 -14.07
N HIS A 635 18.38 0.98 -14.87
CA HIS A 635 18.01 0.04 -15.91
C HIS A 635 18.29 -1.39 -15.44
N PHE A 636 17.32 -2.27 -15.64
CA PHE A 636 17.38 -3.65 -15.20
C PHE A 636 16.99 -4.60 -16.33
N ASN A 637 17.49 -5.82 -16.29
CA ASN A 637 16.92 -6.93 -17.05
C ASN A 637 16.14 -7.84 -16.10
N PHE A 638 15.12 -8.48 -16.66
CA PHE A 638 14.47 -9.57 -15.96
C PHE A 638 15.40 -10.79 -15.93
N PHE A 639 15.62 -11.32 -14.73
CA PHE A 639 16.50 -12.45 -14.47
C PHE A 639 15.65 -13.70 -14.20
N CYS A 640 16.00 -14.83 -14.83
CA CYS A 640 15.29 -16.09 -14.64
C CYS A 640 13.77 -16.04 -14.98
N LEU A 641 13.36 -15.33 -16.03
CA LEU A 641 11.98 -15.46 -16.54
C LEU A 641 11.71 -16.84 -17.15
N GLY A 642 10.85 -17.63 -16.49
CA GLY A 642 10.18 -18.81 -17.05
C GLY A 642 8.99 -18.45 -17.94
N ASP A 643 8.35 -19.46 -18.54
CA ASP A 643 7.29 -19.25 -19.54
C ASP A 643 6.05 -18.57 -18.94
N ALA A 644 5.57 -19.07 -17.79
CA ALA A 644 4.42 -18.49 -17.10
C ALA A 644 4.67 -17.03 -16.67
N SER A 645 5.89 -16.75 -16.18
CA SER A 645 6.32 -15.40 -15.80
C SER A 645 6.36 -14.45 -16.99
N ASN A 646 6.86 -14.91 -18.13
CA ASN A 646 6.89 -14.13 -19.37
C ASN A 646 5.47 -13.88 -19.91
N GLN A 647 4.59 -14.89 -19.85
CA GLN A 647 3.19 -14.74 -20.24
C GLN A 647 2.49 -13.65 -19.40
N PHE A 648 2.73 -13.62 -18.09
CA PHE A 648 2.19 -12.55 -17.24
C PHE A 648 2.72 -11.17 -17.66
N VAL A 649 4.05 -11.02 -17.87
CA VAL A 649 4.63 -9.74 -18.30
C VAL A 649 3.97 -9.25 -19.60
N ARG A 650 3.74 -10.14 -20.57
CA ARG A 650 3.04 -9.82 -21.82
C ARG A 650 1.60 -9.37 -21.62
N LEU A 651 0.84 -10.09 -20.80
CA LEU A 651 -0.54 -9.73 -20.49
C LEU A 651 -0.60 -8.38 -19.79
N TRP A 652 0.27 -8.18 -18.80
CA TRP A 652 0.38 -6.93 -18.05
C TRP A 652 0.75 -5.74 -18.94
N LEU A 653 1.69 -5.92 -19.87
CA LEU A 653 2.05 -4.90 -20.87
C LEU A 653 0.86 -4.56 -21.76
N ASN A 654 0.13 -5.57 -22.26
CA ASN A 654 -1.05 -5.37 -23.10
C ASN A 654 -2.17 -4.62 -22.35
N GLU A 655 -2.45 -4.98 -21.09
CA GLU A 655 -3.41 -4.27 -20.24
C GLU A 655 -3.01 -2.81 -20.01
N THR A 656 -1.72 -2.58 -19.79
CA THR A 656 -1.13 -1.24 -19.63
C THR A 656 -1.38 -0.39 -20.87
N TYR A 657 -1.01 -0.87 -22.06
CA TYR A 657 -1.21 -0.12 -23.31
C TYR A 657 -2.69 0.20 -23.53
N GLN A 658 -3.57 -0.78 -23.35
CA GLN A 658 -5.01 -0.56 -23.49
C GLN A 658 -5.53 0.52 -22.53
N THR A 659 -5.02 0.55 -21.30
CA THR A 659 -5.40 1.57 -20.32
C THR A 659 -4.91 2.96 -20.73
N ILE A 660 -3.66 3.07 -21.19
CA ILE A 660 -3.09 4.35 -21.65
C ILE A 660 -3.86 4.88 -22.85
N THR A 661 -4.10 4.04 -23.86
CA THR A 661 -4.90 4.44 -25.04
C THR A 661 -6.28 4.96 -24.65
N LYS A 662 -6.98 4.29 -23.72
CA LYS A 662 -8.29 4.77 -23.22
C LYS A 662 -8.19 6.12 -22.50
N LEU A 663 -7.13 6.35 -21.74
CA LEU A 663 -6.91 7.62 -21.03
C LEU A 663 -6.60 8.76 -22.01
N GLU A 664 -5.80 8.49 -23.05
CA GLU A 664 -5.51 9.46 -24.12
C GLU A 664 -6.76 9.80 -24.91
N GLU A 665 -7.54 8.80 -25.33
CA GLU A 665 -8.83 9.01 -26.01
C GLU A 665 -9.80 9.84 -25.15
N ALA A 666 -9.86 9.58 -23.84
CA ALA A 666 -10.69 10.33 -22.91
C ALA A 666 -10.19 11.78 -22.71
N ALA A 667 -8.88 12.00 -22.70
CA ALA A 667 -8.28 13.33 -22.60
C ALA A 667 -8.54 14.15 -23.88
N GLU A 668 -8.38 13.54 -25.06
CA GLU A 668 -8.72 14.18 -26.34
C GLU A 668 -10.19 14.56 -26.45
N ALA A 669 -11.08 13.69 -25.98
CA ALA A 669 -12.52 13.96 -25.98
C ALA A 669 -12.88 15.17 -25.10
N LYS A 670 -12.22 15.31 -23.93
CA LYS A 670 -12.40 16.46 -23.02
C LYS A 670 -11.76 17.75 -23.54
N GLY A 671 -10.66 17.67 -24.29
CA GLY A 671 -10.02 18.84 -24.89
C GLY A 671 -10.77 19.43 -26.09
N LYS A 672 -11.72 18.68 -26.67
CA LYS A 672 -12.57 19.10 -27.80
C LYS A 672 -13.95 19.65 -27.36
N SER A 673 -14.29 19.59 -26.07
CA SER A 673 -15.50 20.17 -25.47
C SER A 673 -15.19 21.50 -24.79
#